data_AF-A0A523BZR2-F1
#
_entry.id   AF-A0A523BZR2-F1
#
_cell.length_a   1.000
_cell.length_b   1.000
_cell.length_c   1.000
_cell.angle_alpha   90.00
_cell.angle_beta   90.00
_cell.angle_gamma   90.00
#
_symmetry.space_group_name_H-M   'P 1'
#
loop_
_entity.id
_entity.type
_entity.pdbx_description
1 polymer ?
#
loop_
_entity_poly.entity_id
_entity_poly.type
_entity_poly.pdbx_seq_one_letter_code
_entity_poly.pdbx_strand_id
1 'polypeptide(L)'
;MSLNEADTRAQLIDPKLNIAGWTRTQVTREHFYRPDWEYTAGRIILRAGKVERMPPKRVDYILRYTDSFSIAVVEAKDEGKPAISGLDQAKGYARDLGIAFAYTTNGHDIIEWDAFSNTTRDIDHFPSPEELWSRWQLNTNLVLPTIPTDQRRTGELRATYNAAISAARRRNPLLHAYAPTDLTRGKEPRYFQESAIRESILRMMRNQKRILLTMATGTGKTFVAFQIVWKLVKSGWLHHRSGQPARVLFLADRVVLRDQAYNAFSAFSSSQSDPRFLIDGQKKLSLNRDLYFAIYQSLWNEDNKGKRLFEQFPEDFFDLIIIDECHRSGFGTWKEILDRFSSAIQLGMTATPKQEESVDTYQYFCQEEPVIPVDPQDASKGEIHPPAYTYSLGQGIDDGFLATYKVHRIYSDVDKNGLNIQEAIERGADIIIPEGVDLRPNYFTQNFEREIRVPGRTVTLVNHLVQLLRRFGPMHKTMVFCVDMFHAQEVARLLNNAFADLGFGEDYAVPIVSEEGEQGRRWLEYFQDSDKKLPVIATTADLLSTGVDVPSARNVVFMKTISSPILFKQIIGRGTRIDPDTGKLWFRIIDYTGATRLLDPRWDKPPVPSEPSSENRPCTSRLTGVVRLAESGDILIGASVAVSVSPNDQRGPILTDGEGRYLFEQLPAGDISVAASGPHLARRQIQVETRENETTVLDIELKPASEKHEKIEVKGLKVTIAEEATFVVEGMNDPMTLERYVDYTRDKVLKFVPDWEDFRTAWQDPQRRQSLIKQLTCSSVYPDVLAEVLDEKDVDEFDLLSHLAYGQPLCNRHERAKGFRSREYSWLQSLSPQAQEVLLALLQKYELGGLKQLTDPNIFRVSPFREMGEVRGVVRRFGGQPQQLRRALDEMQRRLYAS
;
A
#
# COMPACT_ATOMS: atom_id res chain seq x y z
N MET A 1 -32.26 22.34 27.42
CA MET A 1 -31.41 21.15 27.17
C MET A 1 -30.33 21.59 26.23
N SER A 2 -29.08 21.18 26.45
CA SER A 2 -28.00 21.43 25.49
C SER A 2 -28.30 20.70 24.18
N LEU A 3 -28.08 21.36 23.05
CA LEU A 3 -28.24 20.77 21.72
C LEU A 3 -27.23 19.61 21.54
N ASN A 4 -27.69 18.53 20.92
CA ASN A 4 -26.79 17.48 20.41
C ASN A 4 -26.04 18.01 19.18
N GLU A 5 -24.99 17.32 18.73
CA GLU A 5 -24.10 17.76 17.66
C GLU A 5 -24.86 18.09 16.36
N ALA A 6 -25.84 17.28 15.97
CA ALA A 6 -26.63 17.52 14.77
C ALA A 6 -27.50 18.80 14.90
N ASP A 7 -28.10 19.02 16.06
CA ASP A 7 -28.89 20.21 16.36
C ASP A 7 -28.00 21.45 16.49
N THR A 8 -26.83 21.35 17.12
CA THR A 8 -25.80 22.40 17.19
C THR A 8 -25.36 22.82 15.79
N ARG A 9 -25.10 21.84 14.92
CA ARG A 9 -24.74 22.06 13.53
C ARG A 9 -25.81 22.84 12.78
N ALA A 10 -27.05 22.38 12.83
CA ALA A 10 -28.15 23.01 12.11
C ALA A 10 -28.54 24.40 12.65
N GLN A 11 -28.55 24.59 13.98
CA GLN A 11 -29.09 25.79 14.62
C GLN A 11 -28.03 26.87 14.90
N LEU A 12 -26.77 26.49 15.11
CA LEU A 12 -25.71 27.43 15.51
C LEU A 12 -24.59 27.55 14.47
N ILE A 13 -24.08 26.42 13.96
CA ILE A 13 -22.90 26.43 13.06
C ILE A 13 -23.27 26.82 11.63
N ASP A 14 -24.29 26.18 11.04
CA ASP A 14 -24.73 26.45 9.67
C ASP A 14 -25.08 27.94 9.44
N PRO A 15 -25.81 28.63 10.34
CA PRO A 15 -26.05 30.07 10.20
C PRO A 15 -24.76 30.88 10.23
N LYS A 16 -23.81 30.56 11.12
CA LYS A 16 -22.50 31.26 11.20
C LYS A 16 -21.68 31.08 9.93
N LEU A 17 -21.65 29.88 9.35
CA LEU A 17 -21.00 29.61 8.07
C LEU A 17 -21.67 30.40 6.92
N ASN A 18 -23.01 30.40 6.87
CA ASN A 18 -23.76 31.16 5.87
C ASN A 18 -23.50 32.69 5.98
N ILE A 19 -23.44 33.24 7.20
CA ILE A 19 -23.12 34.65 7.46
C ILE A 19 -21.70 34.98 6.97
N ALA A 20 -20.74 34.07 7.15
CA ALA A 20 -19.37 34.22 6.65
C ALA A 20 -19.26 34.07 5.11
N GLY A 21 -20.36 33.77 4.40
CA GLY A 21 -20.40 33.64 2.95
C GLY A 21 -20.24 32.22 2.41
N TRP A 22 -20.22 31.20 3.29
CA TRP A 22 -20.23 29.80 2.90
C TRP A 22 -21.66 29.32 2.65
N THR A 23 -22.07 29.15 1.38
CA THR A 23 -23.47 28.79 1.04
C THR A 23 -23.63 27.34 0.59
N ARG A 24 -24.84 26.77 0.78
CA ARG A 24 -25.19 25.39 0.34
C ARG A 24 -25.52 25.27 -1.17
N THR A 25 -25.90 26.38 -1.83
CA THR A 25 -26.52 26.36 -3.16
C THR A 25 -25.52 26.34 -4.32
N GLN A 26 -25.63 25.34 -5.20
CA GLN A 26 -24.87 25.14 -6.46
C GLN A 26 -25.08 26.22 -7.55
N VAL A 27 -25.79 27.33 -7.27
CA VAL A 27 -26.16 28.34 -8.28
C VAL A 27 -24.93 29.08 -8.83
N THR A 28 -23.86 29.15 -8.02
CA THR A 28 -22.54 29.63 -8.44
C THR A 28 -21.50 28.63 -7.95
N ARG A 29 -20.78 27.97 -8.86
CA ARG A 29 -19.79 26.88 -8.60
C ARG A 29 -18.56 27.27 -7.75
N GLU A 30 -18.66 28.33 -6.96
CA GLU A 30 -17.53 29.10 -6.43
C GLU A 30 -17.54 29.23 -4.88
N HIS A 31 -18.54 28.75 -4.12
CA HIS A 31 -18.49 28.80 -2.64
C HIS A 31 -19.30 27.65 -2.04
N PHE A 32 -18.66 26.75 -1.28
CA PHE A 32 -19.32 25.51 -0.88
C PHE A 32 -18.84 24.94 0.45
N TYR A 33 -19.77 24.39 1.24
CA TYR A 33 -19.45 23.42 2.29
C TYR A 33 -20.17 22.10 2.06
N ARG A 34 -19.47 20.98 2.24
CA ARG A 34 -20.02 19.62 2.18
C ARG A 34 -20.17 19.12 3.62
N PRO A 35 -21.40 19.00 4.16
CA PRO A 35 -21.57 18.33 5.44
C PRO A 35 -21.24 16.84 5.27
N ASP A 36 -20.73 16.21 6.32
CA ASP A 36 -20.67 14.75 6.41
C ASP A 36 -19.83 14.09 5.33
N TRP A 37 -18.71 14.74 5.00
CA TRP A 37 -17.88 14.32 3.88
C TRP A 37 -17.02 13.11 4.25
N GLU A 38 -17.43 11.94 3.76
CA GLU A 38 -16.67 10.70 3.79
C GLU A 38 -15.56 10.75 2.73
N TYR A 39 -14.33 11.02 3.16
CA TYR A 39 -13.19 11.15 2.23
C TYR A 39 -12.40 9.86 2.06
N THR A 40 -12.65 8.86 2.90
CA THR A 40 -12.11 7.50 2.77
C THR A 40 -13.24 6.49 2.64
N ALA A 41 -12.91 5.28 2.20
CA ALA A 41 -13.88 4.21 2.04
C ALA A 41 -13.94 3.27 3.25
N GLY A 42 -13.01 3.41 4.19
CA GLY A 42 -12.88 2.58 5.39
C GLY A 42 -12.05 1.32 5.14
N ARG A 43 -11.09 1.04 6.03
CA ARG A 43 -10.16 -0.08 5.91
C ARG A 43 -10.87 -1.40 5.73
N ILE A 44 -10.39 -2.22 4.80
CA ILE A 44 -10.85 -3.61 4.64
C ILE A 44 -10.05 -4.49 5.60
N ILE A 45 -10.77 -5.18 6.50
CA ILE A 45 -10.21 -6.08 7.49
C ILE A 45 -10.73 -7.50 7.30
N LEU A 46 -9.92 -8.49 7.68
CA LEU A 46 -10.25 -9.90 7.62
C LEU A 46 -10.47 -10.39 9.06
N ARG A 47 -11.71 -10.75 9.41
CA ARG A 47 -12.07 -11.28 10.74
C ARG A 47 -12.75 -12.62 10.61
N ALA A 48 -12.23 -13.67 11.26
CA ALA A 48 -12.80 -15.02 11.24
C ALA A 48 -13.21 -15.52 9.84
N GLY A 49 -12.36 -15.25 8.82
CA GLY A 49 -12.62 -15.61 7.42
C GLY A 49 -13.67 -14.77 6.69
N LYS A 50 -14.28 -13.78 7.35
CA LYS A 50 -15.20 -12.81 6.74
C LYS A 50 -14.48 -11.49 6.45
N VAL A 51 -14.90 -10.84 5.36
CA VAL A 51 -14.43 -9.50 5.02
C VAL A 51 -15.36 -8.49 5.67
N GLU A 52 -14.80 -7.62 6.50
CA GLU A 52 -15.50 -6.48 7.11
C GLU A 52 -14.81 -5.19 6.66
N ARG A 53 -15.59 -4.10 6.59
CA ARG A 53 -15.05 -2.77 6.32
C ARG A 53 -15.21 -1.90 7.56
N MET A 54 -14.10 -1.32 8.02
CA MET A 54 -14.13 -0.34 9.10
C MET A 54 -14.92 0.90 8.69
N PRO A 55 -15.45 1.69 9.65
CA PRO A 55 -16.09 2.95 9.33
C PRO A 55 -15.16 3.88 8.52
N PRO A 56 -15.69 4.60 7.52
CA PRO A 56 -14.92 5.60 6.81
C PRO A 56 -14.55 6.76 7.73
N LYS A 57 -13.40 7.37 7.47
CA LYS A 57 -13.06 8.70 8.00
C LYS A 57 -13.97 9.74 7.34
N ARG A 58 -14.60 10.55 8.19
CA ARG A 58 -15.57 11.58 7.81
C ARG A 58 -15.25 12.88 8.54
N VAL A 59 -15.41 14.00 7.84
CA VAL A 59 -15.29 15.35 8.39
C VAL A 59 -16.69 15.96 8.46
N ASP A 60 -16.98 16.74 9.50
CA ASP A 60 -18.29 17.37 9.64
C ASP A 60 -18.56 18.42 8.57
N TYR A 61 -17.57 19.26 8.27
CA TYR A 61 -17.62 20.20 7.14
C TYR A 61 -16.28 20.32 6.43
N ILE A 62 -16.29 20.14 5.11
CA ILE A 62 -15.19 20.56 4.25
C ILE A 62 -15.59 21.87 3.55
N LEU A 63 -14.77 22.91 3.69
CA LEU A 63 -14.98 24.22 3.07
C LEU A 63 -14.16 24.31 1.79
N ARG A 64 -14.83 24.59 0.67
CA ARG A 64 -14.29 24.60 -0.69
C ARG A 64 -14.39 25.99 -1.30
N TYR A 65 -13.24 26.59 -1.61
CA TYR A 65 -13.16 27.87 -2.31
C TYR A 65 -13.56 27.76 -3.78
N THR A 66 -13.32 26.61 -4.41
CA THR A 66 -14.00 26.20 -5.63
C THR A 66 -14.33 24.72 -5.54
N ASP A 67 -15.16 24.20 -6.43
CA ASP A 67 -15.43 22.76 -6.47
C ASP A 67 -14.14 21.92 -6.65
N SER A 68 -13.05 22.49 -7.15
CA SER A 68 -11.77 21.80 -7.32
C SER A 68 -10.68 22.23 -6.32
N PHE A 69 -11.04 23.01 -5.29
CA PHE A 69 -10.08 23.53 -4.31
C PHE A 69 -10.70 23.60 -2.90
N SER A 70 -10.36 22.61 -2.06
CA SER A 70 -10.63 22.63 -0.62
C SER A 70 -9.63 23.53 0.11
N ILE A 71 -10.13 24.34 1.06
CA ILE A 71 -9.33 25.35 1.76
C ILE A 71 -9.40 25.25 3.29
N ALA A 72 -10.47 24.68 3.84
CA ALA A 72 -10.58 24.47 5.28
C ALA A 72 -11.44 23.26 5.66
N VAL A 73 -11.32 22.82 6.91
CA VAL A 73 -12.19 21.82 7.54
C VAL A 73 -12.76 22.35 8.85
N VAL A 74 -13.96 21.92 9.23
CA VAL A 74 -14.58 22.23 10.53
C VAL A 74 -15.00 20.94 11.21
N GLU A 75 -14.61 20.79 12.47
CA GLU A 75 -15.05 19.74 13.39
C GLU A 75 -16.05 20.31 14.39
N ALA A 76 -17.27 19.79 14.38
CA ALA A 76 -18.33 20.18 15.29
C ALA A 76 -18.29 19.36 16.58
N LYS A 77 -18.86 19.91 17.64
CA LYS A 77 -19.13 19.22 18.89
C LYS A 77 -20.54 19.56 19.38
N ASP A 78 -21.09 18.67 20.22
CA ASP A 78 -22.30 18.98 21.00
C ASP A 78 -22.16 20.32 21.71
N GLU A 79 -23.26 21.08 21.86
CA GLU A 79 -23.22 22.43 22.48
C GLU A 79 -22.62 22.40 23.90
N GLY A 80 -22.90 21.36 24.67
CA GLY A 80 -22.41 21.20 26.03
C GLY A 80 -20.95 20.77 26.16
N LYS A 81 -20.25 20.48 25.05
CA LYS A 81 -18.84 20.07 25.06
C LYS A 81 -17.92 21.27 24.75
N PRO A 82 -16.72 21.32 25.35
CA PRO A 82 -15.72 22.32 24.98
C PRO A 82 -15.28 22.18 23.53
N ALA A 83 -15.24 23.28 22.77
CA ALA A 83 -14.79 23.29 21.37
C ALA A 83 -13.39 22.68 21.22
N ILE A 84 -12.46 22.97 22.14
CA ILE A 84 -11.08 22.48 22.10
C ILE A 84 -10.95 20.95 22.03
N SER A 85 -11.96 20.21 22.49
CA SER A 85 -11.95 18.74 22.44
C SER A 85 -11.92 18.16 21.02
N GLY A 86 -12.31 18.94 20.00
CA GLY A 86 -12.23 18.55 18.59
C GLY A 86 -10.94 18.95 17.88
N LEU A 87 -10.02 19.65 18.55
CA LEU A 87 -8.87 20.27 17.90
C LEU A 87 -7.90 19.27 17.26
N ASP A 88 -7.54 18.19 17.96
CA ASP A 88 -6.61 17.20 17.43
C ASP A 88 -7.22 16.41 16.26
N GLN A 89 -8.53 16.20 16.30
CA GLN A 89 -9.29 15.58 15.22
C GLN A 89 -9.33 16.49 13.98
N ALA A 90 -9.63 17.78 14.15
CA ALA A 90 -9.60 18.77 13.08
C ALA A 90 -8.21 18.90 12.43
N LYS A 91 -7.15 18.92 13.24
CA LYS A 91 -5.75 18.88 12.78
C LYS A 91 -5.45 17.60 12.00
N GLY A 92 -5.93 16.45 12.47
CA GLY A 92 -5.81 15.17 11.78
C GLY A 92 -6.40 15.23 10.37
N TYR A 93 -7.66 15.68 10.23
CA TYR A 93 -8.32 15.83 8.94
C TYR A 93 -7.60 16.82 8.02
N ALA A 94 -7.14 17.94 8.56
CA ALA A 94 -6.41 18.92 7.77
C ALA A 94 -5.07 18.36 7.25
N ARG A 95 -4.34 17.59 8.04
CA ARG A 95 -3.12 16.89 7.60
C ARG A 95 -3.43 15.85 6.52
N ASP A 96 -4.45 15.02 6.72
CA ASP A 96 -4.86 14.00 5.73
C ASP A 96 -5.19 14.64 4.37
N LEU A 97 -5.98 15.73 4.38
CA LEU A 97 -6.46 16.41 3.17
C LEU A 97 -5.45 17.42 2.59
N GLY A 98 -4.31 17.64 3.28
CA GLY A 98 -3.34 18.68 2.95
C GLY A 98 -3.94 20.09 2.95
N ILE A 99 -4.83 20.36 3.89
CA ILE A 99 -5.56 21.63 4.05
C ILE A 99 -4.88 22.47 5.12
N ALA A 100 -4.75 23.78 4.87
CA ALA A 100 -3.99 24.67 5.72
C ALA A 100 -4.76 25.25 6.93
N PHE A 101 -6.09 25.28 6.87
CA PHE A 101 -6.93 25.85 7.93
C PHE A 101 -7.88 24.78 8.50
N ALA A 102 -7.90 24.64 9.82
CA ALA A 102 -8.83 23.75 10.50
C ALA A 102 -9.56 24.50 11.62
N TYR A 103 -10.83 24.20 11.81
CA TYR A 103 -11.65 24.83 12.84
C TYR A 103 -12.28 23.76 13.72
N THR A 104 -12.47 24.08 15.00
CA THR A 104 -13.35 23.31 15.87
C THR A 104 -14.31 24.22 16.61
N THR A 105 -15.56 23.80 16.77
CA THR A 105 -16.62 24.63 17.35
C THR A 105 -17.72 23.79 18.00
N ASN A 106 -18.32 24.34 19.06
CA ASN A 106 -19.54 23.84 19.70
C ASN A 106 -20.77 24.73 19.37
N GLY A 107 -20.65 25.58 18.34
CA GLY A 107 -21.66 26.56 17.97
C GLY A 107 -21.49 27.93 18.62
N HIS A 108 -20.87 28.03 19.81
CA HIS A 108 -20.61 29.29 20.50
C HIS A 108 -19.18 29.74 20.29
N ASP A 109 -18.23 28.92 20.72
CA ASP A 109 -16.79 29.15 20.59
C ASP A 109 -16.28 28.59 19.26
N ILE A 110 -15.32 29.28 18.64
CA ILE A 110 -14.65 28.82 17.41
C ILE A 110 -13.15 28.93 17.62
N ILE A 111 -12.46 27.79 17.47
CA ILE A 111 -11.01 27.72 17.56
C ILE A 111 -10.46 27.42 16.17
N GLU A 112 -9.58 28.27 15.67
CA GLU A 112 -8.83 28.08 14.44
C GLU A 112 -7.46 27.45 14.75
N TRP A 113 -7.04 26.51 13.91
CA TRP A 113 -5.65 26.12 13.71
C TRP A 113 -5.20 26.52 12.31
N ASP A 114 -4.08 27.24 12.24
CA ASP A 114 -3.43 27.63 11.00
C ASP A 114 -2.14 26.82 10.83
N ALA A 115 -2.07 26.02 9.77
CA ALA A 115 -0.93 25.15 9.50
C ALA A 115 0.32 25.92 9.05
N PHE A 116 0.19 27.14 8.52
CA PHE A 116 1.33 27.95 8.07
C PHE A 116 2.12 28.52 9.24
N SER A 117 1.42 29.01 10.28
CA SER A 117 2.04 29.46 11.53
C SER A 117 2.19 28.34 12.56
N ASN A 118 1.50 27.22 12.35
CA ASN A 118 1.34 26.13 13.31
C ASN A 118 0.82 26.62 14.69
N THR A 119 -0.07 27.61 14.69
CA THR A 119 -0.66 28.19 15.91
C THR A 119 -2.16 27.97 15.97
N THR A 120 -2.71 28.08 17.19
CA THR A 120 -4.15 28.00 17.45
C THR A 120 -4.63 29.30 18.08
N ARG A 121 -5.84 29.75 17.73
CA ARG A 121 -6.46 30.95 18.30
C ARG A 121 -7.97 30.84 18.35
N ASP A 122 -8.57 31.46 19.34
CA ASP A 122 -10.01 31.70 19.39
C ASP A 122 -10.40 32.82 18.42
N ILE A 123 -11.53 32.64 17.72
CA ILE A 123 -12.08 33.63 16.79
C ILE A 123 -13.58 33.81 17.03
N ASP A 124 -14.07 35.03 16.80
CA ASP A 124 -15.48 35.37 17.04
C ASP A 124 -16.42 34.93 15.89
N HIS A 125 -15.87 34.79 14.68
CA HIS A 125 -16.62 34.43 13.48
C HIS A 125 -15.75 33.63 12.51
N PHE A 126 -16.39 32.80 11.68
CA PHE A 126 -15.68 32.10 10.60
C PHE A 126 -15.14 33.09 9.57
N PRO A 127 -13.90 32.91 9.08
CA PRO A 127 -13.37 33.71 7.99
C PRO A 127 -14.15 33.49 6.68
N SER A 128 -14.20 34.52 5.86
CA SER A 128 -14.84 34.43 4.55
C SER A 128 -14.00 33.64 3.53
N PRO A 129 -14.60 33.10 2.45
CA PRO A 129 -13.85 32.41 1.39
C PRO A 129 -12.70 33.24 0.80
N GLU A 130 -12.91 34.55 0.54
CA GLU A 130 -11.86 35.43 0.00
C GLU A 130 -10.74 35.70 0.99
N GLU A 131 -11.07 35.80 2.27
CA GLU A 131 -10.08 36.00 3.32
C GLU A 131 -9.15 34.78 3.42
N LEU A 132 -9.71 33.57 3.46
CA LEU A 132 -8.91 32.36 3.48
C LEU A 132 -8.09 32.19 2.21
N TRP A 133 -8.67 32.51 1.05
CA TRP A 133 -7.94 32.48 -0.21
C TRP A 133 -6.76 33.46 -0.20
N SER A 134 -6.98 34.69 0.27
CA SER A 134 -5.93 35.71 0.39
C SER A 134 -4.81 35.28 1.33
N ARG A 135 -5.16 34.76 2.52
CA ARG A 135 -4.19 34.19 3.48
C ARG A 135 -3.41 33.03 2.86
N TRP A 136 -4.09 32.14 2.15
CA TRP A 136 -3.46 31.00 1.48
C TRP A 136 -2.49 31.47 0.39
N GLN A 137 -2.86 32.43 -0.46
CA GLN A 137 -1.98 32.98 -1.49
C GLN A 137 -0.73 33.64 -0.90
N LEU A 138 -0.90 34.45 0.15
CA LEU A 138 0.21 35.10 0.85
C LEU A 138 1.19 34.09 1.41
N ASN A 139 0.70 33.09 2.16
CA ASN A 139 1.56 32.09 2.79
C ASN A 139 2.17 31.08 1.80
N THR A 140 1.60 30.97 0.59
CA THR A 140 2.15 30.11 -0.46
C THR A 140 3.08 30.85 -1.44
N ASN A 141 3.35 32.14 -1.22
CA ASN A 141 4.17 32.97 -2.10
C ASN A 141 3.69 32.99 -3.58
N LEU A 142 2.41 32.72 -3.82
CA LEU A 142 1.79 32.81 -5.15
C LEU A 142 1.21 34.22 -5.34
N VAL A 143 2.05 35.19 -5.64
CA VAL A 143 1.59 36.52 -6.04
C VAL A 143 1.14 36.46 -7.50
N LEU A 144 -0.14 36.19 -7.73
CA LEU A 144 -0.75 36.44 -9.04
C LEU A 144 -0.76 37.96 -9.31
N PRO A 145 -0.70 38.40 -10.58
CA PRO A 145 -0.81 39.83 -10.90
C PRO A 145 -2.08 40.40 -10.26
N THR A 146 -1.87 41.26 -9.27
CA THR A 146 -2.91 41.90 -8.46
C THR A 146 -3.88 42.66 -9.35
N ILE A 147 -5.18 42.42 -9.15
CA ILE A 147 -6.22 43.38 -9.52
C ILE A 147 -5.92 44.66 -8.72
N PRO A 148 -5.85 45.86 -9.33
CA PRO A 148 -5.64 47.08 -8.57
C PRO A 148 -6.77 47.25 -7.55
N THR A 149 -6.40 47.26 -6.28
CA THR A 149 -7.27 47.62 -5.16
C THR A 149 -7.52 49.12 -5.17
N ASP A 150 -8.47 49.56 -5.99
CA ASP A 150 -9.12 50.84 -5.73
C ASP A 150 -10.16 50.63 -4.61
N GLN A 151 -9.81 51.20 -3.45
CA GLN A 151 -10.65 51.65 -2.34
C GLN A 151 -12.06 51.03 -2.26
N ARG A 152 -12.26 50.03 -1.39
CA ARG A 152 -13.59 49.72 -0.86
C ARG A 152 -13.65 50.03 0.64
N ARG A 153 -14.40 51.07 0.96
CA ARG A 153 -14.87 51.39 2.31
C ARG A 153 -15.78 50.26 2.80
N THR A 154 -15.65 49.96 4.09
CA THR A 154 -16.47 49.04 4.87
C THR A 154 -17.95 49.43 4.76
N GLY A 155 -18.78 48.51 4.26
CA GLY A 155 -20.23 48.65 4.25
C GLY A 155 -20.86 48.59 2.86
N GLU A 156 -20.95 47.39 2.29
CA GLU A 156 -22.07 46.94 1.43
C GLU A 156 -21.82 45.48 1.00
N LEU A 157 -22.40 44.54 1.77
CA LEU A 157 -22.54 43.13 1.40
C LEU A 157 -23.60 43.00 0.29
N ARG A 158 -23.18 43.10 -0.97
CA ARG A 158 -23.85 42.43 -2.10
C ARG A 158 -22.79 41.83 -3.00
N ALA A 159 -22.84 40.50 -3.17
CA ALA A 159 -22.03 39.75 -4.13
C ALA A 159 -22.38 40.20 -5.56
N THR A 160 -21.75 41.27 -6.02
CA THR A 160 -21.78 41.65 -7.44
C THR A 160 -20.83 40.73 -8.17
N TYR A 161 -21.38 39.87 -9.04
CA TYR A 161 -20.65 38.96 -9.90
C TYR A 161 -19.68 39.75 -10.80
N ASN A 162 -18.42 39.90 -10.39
CA ASN A 162 -17.43 40.62 -11.16
C ASN A 162 -16.84 39.68 -12.22
N ALA A 163 -17.19 39.89 -13.49
CA ALA A 163 -16.74 39.07 -14.61
C ALA A 163 -15.21 38.96 -14.71
N ALA A 164 -14.47 40.00 -14.28
CA ALA A 164 -13.01 39.98 -14.25
C ALA A 164 -12.44 39.02 -13.20
N ILE A 165 -13.06 38.93 -12.02
CA ILE A 165 -12.67 37.99 -10.95
C ILE A 165 -12.98 36.55 -11.39
N SER A 166 -14.16 36.29 -11.95
CA SER A 166 -14.50 34.94 -12.47
C SER A 166 -13.58 34.54 -13.64
N ALA A 167 -13.18 35.47 -14.51
CA ALA A 167 -12.21 35.20 -15.57
C ALA A 167 -10.80 34.91 -15.03
N ALA A 168 -10.33 35.65 -14.03
CA ALA A 168 -9.05 35.39 -13.37
C ALA A 168 -9.02 34.03 -12.66
N ARG A 169 -10.12 33.66 -11.98
CA ARG A 169 -10.28 32.33 -11.36
C ARG A 169 -10.23 31.21 -12.38
N ARG A 170 -10.89 31.36 -13.54
CA ARG A 170 -10.84 30.37 -14.63
C ARG A 170 -9.44 30.18 -15.18
N ARG A 171 -8.59 31.21 -15.16
CA ARG A 171 -7.21 31.13 -15.64
C ARG A 171 -6.25 30.51 -14.62
N ASN A 172 -6.60 30.53 -13.34
CA ASN A 172 -5.81 29.89 -12.30
C ASN A 172 -5.97 28.36 -12.37
N PRO A 173 -4.91 27.60 -12.71
CA PRO A 173 -5.01 26.16 -12.84
C PRO A 173 -5.35 25.47 -11.51
N LEU A 174 -5.06 26.06 -10.32
CA LEU A 174 -5.50 25.49 -9.04
C LEU A 174 -7.02 25.51 -8.90
N LEU A 175 -7.65 26.59 -9.36
CA LEU A 175 -9.09 26.85 -9.20
C LEU A 175 -9.93 26.32 -10.36
N HIS A 176 -9.30 26.00 -11.49
CA HIS A 176 -9.98 25.43 -12.65
C HIS A 176 -10.63 24.08 -12.29
N ALA A 177 -11.82 23.82 -12.82
CA ALA A 177 -12.55 22.58 -12.57
C ALA A 177 -11.77 21.35 -13.07
N TYR A 178 -11.97 20.21 -12.40
CA TYR A 178 -11.51 18.92 -12.90
C TYR A 178 -12.27 18.53 -14.18
N ALA A 179 -11.77 17.54 -14.91
CA ALA A 179 -12.49 16.98 -16.05
C ALA A 179 -13.82 16.39 -15.58
N PRO A 180 -14.95 16.71 -16.25
CA PRO A 180 -16.27 16.18 -15.89
C PRO A 180 -16.32 14.65 -15.90
N THR A 181 -17.18 14.09 -15.05
CA THR A 181 -17.40 12.64 -14.91
C THR A 181 -17.76 11.95 -16.22
N ASP A 182 -18.47 12.64 -17.11
CA ASP A 182 -18.86 12.11 -18.43
C ASP A 182 -17.64 11.82 -19.31
N LEU A 183 -16.56 12.59 -19.16
CA LEU A 183 -15.31 12.41 -19.90
C LEU A 183 -14.36 11.43 -19.20
N THR A 184 -14.54 11.20 -17.91
CA THR A 184 -13.67 10.33 -17.10
C THR A 184 -14.30 8.98 -16.77
N ARG A 185 -15.39 8.60 -17.47
CA ARG A 185 -16.15 7.36 -17.25
C ARG A 185 -16.64 7.22 -15.81
N GLY A 186 -17.21 8.30 -15.27
CA GLY A 186 -17.77 8.35 -13.92
C GLY A 186 -16.74 8.54 -12.80
N LYS A 187 -15.47 8.80 -13.11
CA LYS A 187 -14.40 8.92 -12.10
C LYS A 187 -14.18 10.36 -11.65
N GLU A 188 -14.18 10.58 -10.35
CA GLU A 188 -13.73 11.82 -9.71
C GLU A 188 -12.41 11.61 -8.96
N PRO A 189 -11.58 12.66 -8.79
CA PRO A 189 -10.40 12.60 -7.96
C PRO A 189 -10.73 12.26 -6.49
N ARG A 190 -10.03 11.28 -5.93
CA ARG A 190 -10.03 11.01 -4.48
C ARG A 190 -9.24 12.08 -3.75
N TYR A 191 -9.44 12.23 -2.44
CA TYR A 191 -8.80 13.29 -1.64
C TYR A 191 -7.26 13.37 -1.80
N PHE A 192 -6.58 12.21 -1.84
CA PHE A 192 -5.13 12.13 -2.00
C PHE A 192 -4.70 12.49 -3.43
N GLN A 193 -5.55 12.21 -4.44
CA GLN A 193 -5.33 12.63 -5.82
C GLN A 193 -5.51 14.14 -5.95
N GLU A 194 -6.53 14.73 -5.31
CA GLU A 194 -6.69 16.19 -5.24
C GLU A 194 -5.45 16.85 -4.63
N SER A 195 -4.94 16.28 -3.53
CA SER A 195 -3.71 16.73 -2.86
C SER A 195 -2.50 16.64 -3.79
N ALA A 196 -2.27 15.49 -4.44
CA ALA A 196 -1.18 15.32 -5.40
C ALA A 196 -1.25 16.32 -6.57
N ILE A 197 -2.46 16.56 -7.11
CA ILE A 197 -2.69 17.51 -8.20
C ILE A 197 -2.41 18.95 -7.73
N ARG A 198 -2.93 19.33 -6.55
CA ARG A 198 -2.72 20.65 -5.95
C ARG A 198 -1.23 20.92 -5.70
N GLU A 199 -0.54 19.99 -5.05
CA GLU A 199 0.88 20.09 -4.72
C GLU A 199 1.76 20.19 -5.97
N SER A 200 1.41 19.48 -7.04
CA SER A 200 2.10 19.57 -8.33
C SER A 200 1.89 20.93 -8.98
N ILE A 201 0.64 21.37 -9.12
CA ILE A 201 0.33 22.65 -9.77
C ILE A 201 0.92 23.83 -8.98
N LEU A 202 0.88 23.79 -7.64
CA LEU A 202 1.48 24.79 -6.77
C LEU A 202 2.97 24.99 -7.07
N ARG A 203 3.73 23.89 -7.18
CA ARG A 203 5.16 23.91 -7.52
C ARG A 203 5.40 24.44 -8.93
N MET A 204 4.61 23.99 -9.91
CA MET A 204 4.67 24.52 -11.28
C MET A 204 4.42 26.03 -11.34
N MET A 205 3.46 26.53 -10.55
CA MET A 205 3.17 27.96 -10.44
C MET A 205 4.27 28.76 -9.74
N ARG A 206 5.05 28.13 -8.86
CA ARG A 206 6.29 28.68 -8.26
C ARG A 206 7.51 28.58 -9.18
N ASN A 207 7.29 28.21 -10.45
CA ASN A 207 8.35 28.02 -11.44
C ASN A 207 9.33 26.88 -11.13
N GLN A 208 8.93 25.94 -10.26
CA GLN A 208 9.69 24.71 -10.00
C GLN A 208 9.62 23.81 -11.24
N LYS A 209 10.77 23.30 -11.69
CA LYS A 209 10.87 22.52 -12.93
C LYS A 209 11.03 21.03 -12.70
N ARG A 210 11.45 20.59 -11.51
CA ARG A 210 11.60 19.18 -11.15
C ARG A 210 10.66 18.85 -10.01
N ILE A 211 9.74 17.91 -10.26
CA ILE A 211 8.68 17.54 -9.32
C ILE A 211 8.56 16.01 -9.31
N LEU A 212 8.48 15.42 -8.11
CA LEU A 212 8.26 13.97 -7.94
C LEU A 212 6.95 13.68 -7.21
N LEU A 213 6.17 12.74 -7.74
CA LEU A 213 5.04 12.14 -7.04
C LEU A 213 5.32 10.66 -6.77
N THR A 214 5.22 10.26 -5.51
CA THR A 214 5.37 8.85 -5.11
C THR A 214 4.01 8.29 -4.68
N MET A 215 3.39 7.49 -5.55
CA MET A 215 2.02 6.99 -5.34
C MET A 215 1.94 5.49 -5.64
N ALA A 216 1.52 4.68 -4.66
CA ALA A 216 1.47 3.23 -4.78
C ALA A 216 0.71 2.74 -6.03
N THR A 217 1.08 1.57 -6.55
CA THR A 217 0.40 0.96 -7.70
C THR A 217 -1.11 0.76 -7.41
N GLY A 218 -1.95 1.06 -8.40
CA GLY A 218 -3.41 0.97 -8.26
C GLY A 218 -4.09 2.24 -7.73
N THR A 219 -3.33 3.28 -7.37
CA THR A 219 -3.87 4.56 -6.85
C THR A 219 -4.26 5.57 -7.94
N GLY A 220 -4.06 5.24 -9.22
CA GLY A 220 -4.50 6.05 -10.35
C GLY A 220 -3.52 7.13 -10.83
N LYS A 221 -2.21 6.85 -10.86
CA LYS A 221 -1.16 7.79 -11.35
C LYS A 221 -1.50 8.43 -12.71
N THR A 222 -1.88 7.61 -13.71
CA THR A 222 -2.27 8.12 -15.04
C THR A 222 -3.48 9.06 -14.98
N PHE A 223 -4.42 8.84 -14.05
CA PHE A 223 -5.57 9.72 -13.85
C PHE A 223 -5.16 11.06 -13.21
N VAL A 224 -4.22 11.04 -12.26
CA VAL A 224 -3.61 12.26 -11.69
C VAL A 224 -2.90 13.07 -12.78
N ALA A 225 -2.06 12.42 -13.59
CA ALA A 225 -1.37 13.06 -14.72
C ALA A 225 -2.37 13.70 -15.69
N PHE A 226 -3.43 12.97 -16.05
CA PHE A 226 -4.50 13.48 -16.91
C PHE A 226 -5.17 14.73 -16.31
N GLN A 227 -5.52 14.73 -15.03
CA GLN A 227 -6.17 15.88 -14.38
C GLN A 227 -5.24 17.09 -14.25
N ILE A 228 -3.94 16.88 -14.02
CA ILE A 228 -2.93 17.95 -14.03
C ILE A 228 -2.90 18.62 -15.41
N VAL A 229 -2.73 17.83 -16.48
CA VAL A 229 -2.70 18.36 -17.85
C VAL A 229 -4.03 19.05 -18.19
N TRP A 230 -5.16 18.46 -17.79
CA TRP A 230 -6.48 19.05 -17.99
C TRP A 230 -6.58 20.44 -17.38
N LYS A 231 -6.24 20.59 -16.11
CA LYS A 231 -6.31 21.88 -15.41
C LYS A 231 -5.36 22.91 -16.01
N LEU A 232 -4.14 22.51 -16.36
CA LEU A 232 -3.13 23.40 -16.95
C LEU A 232 -3.48 23.88 -18.37
N VAL A 233 -4.00 22.99 -19.22
CA VAL A 233 -4.37 23.29 -20.61
C VAL A 233 -5.68 24.06 -20.65
N LYS A 234 -6.72 23.58 -19.95
CA LYS A 234 -8.07 24.18 -20.01
C LYS A 234 -8.17 25.52 -19.29
N SER A 235 -7.32 25.79 -18.28
CA SER A 235 -7.20 27.13 -17.71
C SER A 235 -6.45 28.11 -18.61
N GLY A 236 -5.77 27.63 -19.66
CA GLY A 236 -4.90 28.45 -20.50
C GLY A 236 -3.53 28.76 -19.89
N TRP A 237 -3.20 28.18 -18.73
CA TRP A 237 -1.96 28.52 -18.00
C TRP A 237 -0.70 28.16 -18.79
N LEU A 238 -0.65 26.97 -19.41
CA LEU A 238 0.48 26.59 -20.26
C LEU A 238 0.59 27.47 -21.51
N HIS A 239 -0.55 27.77 -22.15
CA HIS A 239 -0.60 28.62 -23.34
C HIS A 239 -0.05 30.03 -23.09
N HIS A 240 -0.40 30.65 -21.97
CA HIS A 240 0.04 32.00 -21.62
C HIS A 240 1.53 32.08 -21.27
N ARG A 241 2.15 30.98 -20.86
CA ARG A 241 3.56 30.92 -20.47
C ARG A 241 4.49 30.96 -21.69
N SER A 242 4.14 30.25 -22.76
CA SER A 242 4.99 30.14 -23.97
C SER A 242 4.49 30.98 -25.15
N GLY A 243 3.27 31.53 -25.09
CA GLY A 243 2.66 32.25 -26.21
C GLY A 243 2.27 31.35 -27.39
N GLN A 244 2.31 30.02 -27.19
CA GLN A 244 2.01 28.99 -28.19
C GLN A 244 1.03 27.94 -27.62
N PRO A 245 0.48 27.04 -28.47
CA PRO A 245 -0.23 25.86 -27.99
C PRO A 245 0.60 25.04 -27.00
N ALA A 246 -0.02 24.61 -25.89
CA ALA A 246 0.65 23.85 -24.85
C ALA A 246 1.16 22.51 -25.40
N ARG A 247 2.47 22.26 -25.27
CA ARG A 247 3.09 21.01 -25.75
C ARG A 247 3.49 20.13 -24.58
N VAL A 248 2.82 18.99 -24.46
CA VAL A 248 3.02 18.03 -23.37
C VAL A 248 3.57 16.72 -23.92
N LEU A 249 4.61 16.19 -23.29
CA LEU A 249 5.15 14.86 -23.56
C LEU A 249 4.86 13.91 -22.39
N PHE A 250 4.20 12.79 -22.66
CA PHE A 250 4.03 11.69 -21.72
C PHE A 250 5.00 10.56 -22.09
N LEU A 251 5.90 10.24 -21.17
CA LEU A 251 6.89 9.17 -21.27
C LEU A 251 6.51 8.00 -20.38
N ALA A 252 6.59 6.81 -20.95
CA ALA A 252 6.41 5.56 -20.23
C ALA A 252 7.57 4.59 -20.48
N ASP A 253 7.77 3.67 -19.55
CA ASP A 253 8.74 2.58 -19.67
C ASP A 253 8.35 1.56 -20.77
N ARG A 254 7.05 1.31 -20.95
CA ARG A 254 6.54 0.24 -21.82
C ARG A 254 5.41 0.69 -22.73
N VAL A 255 5.30 0.03 -23.90
CA VAL A 255 4.26 0.28 -24.91
C VAL A 255 2.86 0.24 -24.29
N VAL A 256 2.56 -0.78 -23.48
CA VAL A 256 1.24 -0.95 -22.85
C VAL A 256 0.89 0.24 -21.94
N LEU A 257 1.86 0.75 -21.17
CA LEU A 257 1.66 1.90 -20.29
C LEU A 257 1.47 3.20 -21.09
N ARG A 258 2.26 3.39 -22.15
CA ARG A 258 2.09 4.51 -23.10
C ARG A 258 0.70 4.50 -23.72
N ASP A 259 0.25 3.33 -24.20
CA ASP A 259 -1.03 3.19 -24.88
C ASP A 259 -2.21 3.40 -23.92
N GLN A 260 -2.08 2.92 -22.67
CA GLN A 260 -3.02 3.22 -21.60
C GLN A 260 -3.15 4.72 -21.35
N ALA A 261 -2.03 5.45 -21.29
CA ALA A 261 -2.03 6.90 -21.16
C ALA A 261 -2.64 7.60 -22.39
N TYR A 262 -2.24 7.20 -23.60
CA TYR A 262 -2.79 7.74 -24.85
C TYR A 262 -4.33 7.63 -24.89
N ASN A 263 -4.85 6.48 -24.47
CA ASN A 263 -6.29 6.21 -24.40
C ASN A 263 -6.97 7.01 -23.28
N ALA A 264 -6.36 7.13 -22.10
CA ALA A 264 -6.90 7.94 -21.01
C ALA A 264 -7.07 9.42 -21.39
N PHE A 265 -6.23 9.93 -22.28
CA PHE A 265 -6.27 11.30 -22.78
C PHE A 265 -7.22 11.51 -23.95
N SER A 266 -8.03 10.52 -24.34
CA SER A 266 -9.02 10.66 -25.42
C SER A 266 -10.01 11.81 -25.19
N ALA A 267 -10.24 12.20 -23.93
CA ALA A 267 -11.08 13.34 -23.57
C ALA A 267 -10.58 14.70 -24.12
N PHE A 268 -9.33 14.80 -24.57
CA PHE A 268 -8.82 15.98 -25.27
C PHE A 268 -9.17 16.00 -26.77
N SER A 269 -9.52 14.86 -27.34
CA SER A 269 -9.93 14.76 -28.75
C SER A 269 -11.36 15.27 -28.93
N SER A 270 -11.62 15.86 -30.09
CA SER A 270 -12.94 16.30 -30.53
C SER A 270 -13.24 15.72 -31.91
N SER A 271 -14.50 15.78 -32.34
CA SER A 271 -14.90 15.32 -33.69
C SER A 271 -14.20 16.05 -34.83
N GLN A 272 -13.65 17.24 -34.57
CA GLN A 272 -13.00 18.10 -35.57
C GLN A 272 -11.47 18.01 -35.55
N SER A 273 -10.85 17.63 -34.41
CA SER A 273 -9.40 17.56 -34.27
C SER A 273 -8.99 16.64 -33.11
N ASP A 274 -7.96 15.82 -33.33
CA ASP A 274 -7.27 15.04 -32.29
C ASP A 274 -5.90 15.68 -32.01
N PRO A 275 -5.70 16.31 -30.83
CA PRO A 275 -4.43 16.95 -30.48
C PRO A 275 -3.34 15.93 -30.09
N ARG A 276 -3.67 14.65 -29.98
CA ARG A 276 -2.75 13.59 -29.54
C ARG A 276 -1.87 13.07 -30.67
N PHE A 277 -0.66 12.68 -30.33
CA PHE A 277 0.30 12.04 -31.22
C PHE A 277 1.01 10.89 -30.53
N LEU A 278 0.92 9.70 -31.14
CA LEU A 278 1.60 8.52 -30.67
C LEU A 278 2.94 8.38 -31.41
N ILE A 279 4.04 8.36 -30.65
CA ILE A 279 5.38 8.11 -31.18
C ILE A 279 5.63 6.60 -31.11
N ASP A 280 5.37 5.92 -32.22
CA ASP A 280 5.47 4.46 -32.37
C ASP A 280 6.51 4.02 -33.43
N GLY A 281 7.17 4.97 -34.09
CA GLY A 281 8.12 4.72 -35.17
C GLY A 281 7.48 4.38 -36.52
N GLN A 282 6.15 4.18 -36.57
CA GLN A 282 5.41 3.89 -37.81
C GLN A 282 4.92 5.18 -38.47
N LYS A 283 4.48 6.15 -37.65
CA LYS A 283 3.99 7.44 -38.15
C LYS A 283 5.14 8.42 -38.36
N LYS A 284 5.11 9.14 -39.47
CA LYS A 284 6.04 10.27 -39.70
C LYS A 284 5.85 11.30 -38.59
N LEU A 285 6.96 11.72 -37.98
CA LEU A 285 6.96 12.68 -36.89
C LEU A 285 6.20 13.97 -37.28
N SER A 286 5.29 14.40 -36.42
CA SER A 286 4.50 15.62 -36.60
C SER A 286 4.73 16.58 -35.44
N LEU A 287 5.18 17.80 -35.75
CA LEU A 287 5.45 18.85 -34.76
C LEU A 287 4.23 19.77 -34.52
N ASN A 288 3.09 19.48 -35.14
CA ASN A 288 1.88 20.31 -35.11
C ASN A 288 0.80 19.76 -34.15
N ARG A 289 1.21 18.94 -33.18
CA ARG A 289 0.32 18.31 -32.20
C ARG A 289 0.62 18.89 -30.82
N ASP A 290 -0.29 18.70 -29.88
CA ASP A 290 -0.18 19.30 -28.55
C ASP A 290 0.21 18.25 -27.50
N LEU A 291 -0.25 17.00 -27.65
CA LEU A 291 -0.04 15.94 -26.66
C LEU A 291 0.71 14.75 -27.28
N TYR A 292 1.95 14.54 -26.85
CA TYR A 292 2.83 13.51 -27.36
C TYR A 292 2.94 12.34 -26.39
N PHE A 293 2.90 11.11 -26.89
CA PHE A 293 3.00 9.89 -26.09
C PHE A 293 4.11 9.01 -26.66
N ALA A 294 5.11 8.68 -25.84
CA ALA A 294 6.25 7.90 -26.28
C ALA A 294 6.73 6.92 -25.20
N ILE A 295 7.51 5.94 -25.64
CA ILE A 295 8.39 5.19 -24.74
C ILE A 295 9.83 5.67 -24.93
N TYR A 296 10.65 5.51 -23.90
CA TYR A 296 12.05 5.92 -23.94
C TYR A 296 12.82 5.33 -25.12
N GLN A 297 12.64 4.03 -25.38
CA GLN A 297 13.30 3.33 -26.48
C GLN A 297 12.96 3.97 -27.84
N SER A 298 11.71 4.34 -28.06
CA SER A 298 11.28 4.98 -29.32
C SER A 298 11.93 6.34 -29.53
N LEU A 299 12.17 7.10 -28.45
CA LEU A 299 12.87 8.38 -28.54
C LEU A 299 14.38 8.21 -28.76
N TRP A 300 14.95 7.14 -28.22
CA TRP A 300 16.37 6.83 -28.34
C TRP A 300 16.77 6.25 -29.71
N ASN A 301 15.82 5.73 -30.47
CA ASN A 301 16.10 5.17 -31.79
C ASN A 301 16.73 6.21 -32.73
N GLU A 302 17.81 5.80 -33.40
CA GLU A 302 18.51 6.58 -34.40
C GLU A 302 17.86 6.44 -35.78
N ASP A 303 17.85 7.52 -36.54
CA ASP A 303 17.50 7.48 -37.96
C ASP A 303 18.68 7.02 -38.84
N ASN A 304 18.46 6.93 -40.15
CA ASN A 304 19.50 6.53 -41.12
C ASN A 304 20.72 7.48 -41.18
N LYS A 305 20.68 8.62 -40.48
CA LYS A 305 21.77 9.59 -40.37
C LYS A 305 22.42 9.57 -38.98
N GLY A 306 22.08 8.60 -38.12
CA GLY A 306 22.59 8.47 -36.76
C GLY A 306 22.00 9.48 -35.78
N LYS A 307 20.92 10.20 -36.15
CA LYS A 307 20.29 11.19 -35.29
C LYS A 307 19.16 10.55 -34.49
N ARG A 308 19.16 10.73 -33.17
CA ARG A 308 18.12 10.17 -32.30
C ARG A 308 16.82 10.95 -32.46
N LEU A 309 15.69 10.28 -32.29
CA LEU A 309 14.37 10.88 -32.54
C LEU A 309 14.11 12.12 -31.65
N PHE A 310 14.53 12.09 -30.39
CA PHE A 310 14.35 13.24 -29.50
C PHE A 310 15.12 14.49 -29.95
N GLU A 311 16.25 14.33 -30.66
CA GLU A 311 17.05 15.44 -31.19
C GLU A 311 16.39 16.13 -32.39
N GLN A 312 15.36 15.53 -32.97
CA GLN A 312 14.57 16.14 -34.03
C GLN A 312 13.60 17.20 -33.49
N PHE A 313 13.34 17.21 -32.18
CA PHE A 313 12.59 18.26 -31.51
C PHE A 313 13.51 19.42 -31.05
N PRO A 314 13.04 20.68 -31.15
CA PRO A 314 13.69 21.82 -30.48
C PRO A 314 13.84 21.64 -28.96
N GLU A 315 14.86 22.22 -28.33
CA GLU A 315 15.11 22.13 -26.85
C GLU A 315 13.97 22.69 -26.02
N ASP A 316 13.31 23.72 -26.54
CA ASP A 316 12.21 24.47 -25.95
C ASP A 316 10.85 24.02 -26.49
N PHE A 317 10.79 22.86 -27.14
CA PHE A 317 9.57 22.39 -27.77
C PHE A 317 8.47 22.03 -26.77
N PHE A 318 8.83 21.34 -25.67
CA PHE A 318 7.84 20.89 -24.67
C PHE A 318 7.76 21.87 -23.50
N ASP A 319 6.54 22.18 -23.07
CA ASP A 319 6.29 22.97 -21.85
C ASP A 319 6.26 22.08 -20.60
N LEU A 320 5.79 20.84 -20.77
CA LEU A 320 5.63 19.85 -19.70
C LEU A 320 5.98 18.44 -20.19
N ILE A 321 6.79 17.74 -19.40
CA ILE A 321 7.12 16.32 -19.57
C ILE A 321 6.63 15.57 -18.34
N ILE A 322 5.80 14.56 -18.55
CA ILE A 322 5.32 13.65 -17.50
C ILE A 322 5.98 12.29 -17.72
N ILE A 323 6.50 11.72 -16.66
CA ILE A 323 7.23 10.46 -16.70
C ILE A 323 6.57 9.48 -15.75
N ASP A 324 6.04 8.38 -16.29
CA ASP A 324 5.52 7.27 -15.50
C ASP A 324 6.61 6.22 -15.24
N GLU A 325 6.66 5.70 -14.01
CA GLU A 325 7.66 4.72 -13.53
C GLU A 325 9.13 5.21 -13.67
N CYS A 326 9.39 6.46 -13.26
CA CYS A 326 10.67 7.17 -13.44
C CYS A 326 11.90 6.54 -12.73
N HIS A 327 11.73 5.43 -12.01
CA HIS A 327 12.78 4.73 -11.25
C HIS A 327 13.41 3.54 -11.99
N ARG A 328 12.80 3.01 -13.07
CA ARG A 328 13.27 1.76 -13.71
C ARG A 328 14.44 1.95 -14.65
N SER A 329 14.60 3.15 -15.18
CA SER A 329 15.72 3.59 -16.02
C SER A 329 16.91 3.94 -15.17
N GLY A 330 17.98 3.12 -15.10
CA GLY A 330 19.26 3.62 -14.63
C GLY A 330 19.49 5.00 -15.25
N PHE A 331 19.64 6.02 -14.41
CA PHE A 331 19.47 7.42 -14.73
C PHE A 331 20.35 7.89 -15.91
N GLY A 332 21.35 7.10 -16.33
CA GLY A 332 22.22 7.29 -17.50
C GLY A 332 21.54 7.67 -18.81
N THR A 333 20.94 6.73 -19.56
CA THR A 333 20.47 7.02 -20.93
C THR A 333 19.31 8.01 -20.97
N TRP A 334 18.41 8.02 -19.99
CA TRP A 334 17.24 8.91 -20.03
C TRP A 334 17.56 10.34 -19.64
N LYS A 335 18.60 10.54 -18.84
CA LYS A 335 19.05 11.88 -18.45
C LYS A 335 19.33 12.74 -19.66
N GLU A 336 19.89 12.20 -20.75
CA GLU A 336 20.12 12.98 -21.98
C GLU A 336 18.83 13.54 -22.59
N ILE A 337 17.74 12.76 -22.59
CA ILE A 337 16.43 13.23 -23.05
C ILE A 337 15.91 14.35 -22.13
N LEU A 338 16.05 14.17 -20.82
CA LEU A 338 15.57 15.14 -19.83
C LEU A 338 16.41 16.42 -19.81
N ASP A 339 17.72 16.31 -20.00
CA ASP A 339 18.66 17.43 -20.04
C ASP A 339 18.46 18.25 -21.32
N ARG A 340 18.18 17.57 -22.45
CA ARG A 340 17.80 18.21 -23.72
C ARG A 340 16.57 19.10 -23.59
N PHE A 341 15.56 18.64 -22.84
CA PHE A 341 14.32 19.38 -22.58
C PHE A 341 14.30 19.97 -21.17
N SER A 342 15.44 20.45 -20.70
CA SER A 342 15.59 21.00 -19.34
C SER A 342 14.78 22.28 -19.10
N SER A 343 14.39 22.98 -20.17
CA SER A 343 13.52 24.15 -20.17
C SER A 343 12.10 23.82 -19.67
N ALA A 344 11.61 22.63 -20.00
CA ALA A 344 10.29 22.12 -19.64
C ALA A 344 10.16 21.85 -18.14
N ILE A 345 8.92 21.92 -17.64
CA ILE A 345 8.58 21.30 -16.35
C ILE A 345 8.66 19.78 -16.53
N GLN A 346 9.26 19.08 -15.58
CA GLN A 346 9.38 17.63 -15.59
C GLN A 346 8.76 17.06 -14.32
N LEU A 347 7.67 16.33 -14.50
CA LEU A 347 6.90 15.66 -13.46
C LEU A 347 7.19 14.16 -13.50
N GLY A 348 8.00 13.68 -12.56
CA GLY A 348 8.22 12.26 -12.32
C GLY A 348 7.11 11.64 -11.49
N MET A 349 6.68 10.44 -11.85
CA MET A 349 5.73 9.64 -11.08
C MET A 349 6.29 8.24 -10.86
N THR A 350 6.28 7.77 -9.61
CA THR A 350 6.76 6.44 -9.24
C THR A 350 5.81 5.75 -8.26
N ALA A 351 5.76 4.42 -8.31
CA ALA A 351 5.03 3.59 -7.35
C ALA A 351 5.85 3.16 -6.13
N THR A 352 7.15 3.41 -6.15
CA THR A 352 8.11 2.87 -5.19
C THR A 352 8.76 4.01 -4.41
N PRO A 353 8.85 3.90 -3.08
CA PRO A 353 9.56 4.89 -2.27
C PRO A 353 11.04 4.93 -2.63
N LYS A 354 11.78 5.90 -2.08
CA LYS A 354 13.24 5.96 -2.25
C LYS A 354 13.85 4.64 -1.78
N GLN A 355 14.59 4.01 -2.66
CA GLN A 355 15.39 2.79 -2.48
C GLN A 355 16.81 3.06 -2.99
N GLU A 356 17.79 2.24 -2.63
CA GLU A 356 19.17 2.34 -3.11
C GLU A 356 19.24 2.44 -4.65
N GLU A 357 18.44 1.63 -5.35
CA GLU A 357 18.34 1.60 -6.83
C GLU A 357 17.73 2.87 -7.45
N SER A 358 17.14 3.76 -6.65
CA SER A 358 16.39 4.95 -7.12
C SER A 358 16.89 6.27 -6.52
N VAL A 359 18.05 6.26 -5.86
CA VAL A 359 18.63 7.46 -5.22
C VAL A 359 18.77 8.60 -6.22
N ASP A 360 19.30 8.32 -7.41
CA ASP A 360 19.50 9.32 -8.47
C ASP A 360 18.17 9.94 -8.94
N THR A 361 17.10 9.14 -9.04
CA THR A 361 15.77 9.63 -9.40
C THR A 361 15.25 10.63 -8.37
N TYR A 362 15.32 10.28 -7.08
CA TYR A 362 14.89 11.17 -6.01
C TYR A 362 15.78 12.41 -5.94
N GLN A 363 17.09 12.26 -6.12
CA GLN A 363 18.00 13.39 -6.16
C GLN A 363 17.63 14.35 -7.30
N TYR A 364 17.39 13.85 -8.51
CA TYR A 364 17.04 14.69 -9.66
C TYR A 364 15.69 15.40 -9.50
N PHE A 365 14.64 14.67 -9.13
CA PHE A 365 13.29 15.26 -9.11
C PHE A 365 12.99 16.05 -7.83
N CYS A 366 13.67 15.76 -6.72
CA CYS A 366 13.46 16.45 -5.44
C CYS A 366 14.51 17.54 -5.16
N GLN A 367 15.51 17.76 -6.03
CA GLN A 367 16.55 18.77 -5.81
C GLN A 367 16.04 20.20 -5.55
N GLU A 368 14.84 20.54 -6.03
CA GLU A 368 14.21 21.85 -5.83
C GLU A 368 13.30 21.91 -4.60
N GLU A 369 13.09 20.79 -3.90
CA GLU A 369 12.24 20.71 -2.69
C GLU A 369 12.99 21.23 -1.46
N PRO A 370 12.28 21.79 -0.46
CA PRO A 370 12.91 22.14 0.80
C PRO A 370 13.39 20.89 1.54
N VAL A 371 14.53 21.01 2.21
CA VAL A 371 15.11 19.96 3.02
C VAL A 371 14.33 19.81 4.33
N ILE A 372 14.02 18.57 4.71
CA ILE A 372 13.39 18.25 5.99
C ILE A 372 14.22 17.20 6.76
N PRO A 373 14.20 17.22 8.11
CA PRO A 373 14.82 16.15 8.89
C PRO A 373 14.10 14.82 8.63
N VAL A 374 14.87 13.73 8.52
CA VAL A 374 14.33 12.36 8.36
C VAL A 374 13.47 11.98 9.56
N ASP A 375 13.88 12.41 10.75
CA ASP A 375 13.15 12.25 11.98
C ASP A 375 13.15 13.59 12.73
N PRO A 376 11.99 14.26 12.88
CA PRO A 376 11.89 15.51 13.61
C PRO A 376 12.33 15.40 15.08
N GLN A 377 12.35 14.19 15.65
CA GLN A 377 12.76 13.93 17.03
C GLN A 377 14.23 13.49 17.14
N ASP A 378 14.89 13.17 16.03
CA ASP A 378 16.25 12.64 16.01
C ASP A 378 17.05 13.21 14.81
N ALA A 379 17.73 14.33 15.07
CA ALA A 379 18.56 15.02 14.08
C ALA A 379 19.76 14.18 13.58
N SER A 380 20.15 13.11 14.30
CA SER A 380 21.26 12.24 13.88
C SER A 380 20.93 11.39 12.65
N LYS A 381 19.63 11.25 12.32
CA LYS A 381 19.15 10.50 11.14
C LYS A 381 19.26 11.27 9.82
N GLY A 382 19.78 12.50 9.86
CA GLY A 382 20.06 13.31 8.69
C GLY A 382 18.84 13.98 8.07
N GLU A 383 19.01 14.44 6.85
CA GLU A 383 18.08 15.31 6.12
C GLU A 383 17.74 14.73 4.74
N ILE A 384 16.52 14.98 4.26
CA ILE A 384 16.05 14.53 2.94
C ILE A 384 15.27 15.62 2.21
N HIS A 385 15.36 15.60 0.88
CA HIS A 385 14.40 16.26 0.01
C HIS A 385 13.21 15.32 -0.23
N PRO A 386 12.00 15.63 0.28
CA PRO A 386 10.84 14.76 0.11
C PRO A 386 10.25 14.92 -1.30
N PRO A 387 9.54 13.91 -1.83
CA PRO A 387 8.72 14.11 -3.02
C PRO A 387 7.60 15.12 -2.74
N ALA A 388 7.09 15.76 -3.80
CA ALA A 388 6.03 16.76 -3.71
C ALA A 388 4.76 16.24 -3.02
N TYR A 389 4.48 14.94 -3.19
CA TYR A 389 3.43 14.24 -2.47
C TYR A 389 3.72 12.74 -2.41
N THR A 390 3.33 12.10 -1.31
CA THR A 390 3.47 10.67 -1.08
C THR A 390 2.13 10.03 -0.70
N TYR A 391 1.79 8.92 -1.34
CA TYR A 391 0.67 8.06 -0.95
C TYR A 391 1.07 6.58 -1.02
N SER A 392 1.29 5.99 0.15
CA SER A 392 1.83 4.63 0.29
C SER A 392 0.77 3.55 0.08
N LEU A 393 1.23 2.30 -0.09
CA LEU A 393 0.34 1.14 -0.16
C LEU A 393 -0.39 0.96 1.18
N GLY A 394 0.31 1.13 2.30
CA GLY A 394 -0.24 1.09 3.64
C GLY A 394 -1.38 2.07 3.85
N GLN A 395 -1.19 3.32 3.43
CA GLN A 395 -2.23 4.36 3.48
C GLN A 395 -3.43 3.98 2.59
N GLY A 396 -3.17 3.48 1.36
CA GLY A 396 -4.20 2.96 0.47
C GLY A 396 -5.06 1.85 1.06
N ILE A 397 -4.45 0.95 1.84
CA ILE A 397 -5.16 -0.11 2.55
C ILE A 397 -5.96 0.46 3.73
N ASP A 398 -5.37 1.37 4.52
CA ASP A 398 -6.02 2.01 5.67
C ASP A 398 -7.27 2.81 5.26
N ASP A 399 -7.18 3.55 4.17
CA ASP A 399 -8.32 4.32 3.65
C ASP A 399 -9.35 3.45 2.94
N GLY A 400 -9.06 2.15 2.74
CA GLY A 400 -9.96 1.20 2.07
C GLY A 400 -10.00 1.33 0.55
N PHE A 401 -9.05 2.05 -0.06
CA PHE A 401 -8.97 2.25 -1.50
C PHE A 401 -8.17 1.17 -2.22
N LEU A 402 -7.32 0.46 -1.48
CA LEU A 402 -6.58 -0.70 -1.93
C LEU A 402 -6.98 -1.93 -1.10
N ALA A 403 -6.88 -3.09 -1.74
CA ALA A 403 -7.17 -4.38 -1.18
C ALA A 403 -6.11 -4.74 -0.13
N THR A 404 -6.55 -5.25 1.02
CA THR A 404 -5.65 -5.84 2.03
C THR A 404 -5.10 -7.19 1.55
N TYR A 405 -4.07 -7.71 2.21
CA TYR A 405 -3.43 -8.97 1.80
C TYR A 405 -3.12 -9.93 2.95
N LYS A 406 -3.03 -11.21 2.61
CA LYS A 406 -2.58 -12.30 3.49
C LYS A 406 -1.33 -12.96 2.89
N VAL A 407 -0.32 -13.20 3.71
CA VAL A 407 0.93 -13.83 3.24
C VAL A 407 0.99 -15.27 3.70
N HIS A 408 1.21 -16.18 2.76
CA HIS A 408 1.56 -17.59 3.00
C HIS A 408 3.03 -17.75 2.64
N ARG A 409 3.91 -17.92 3.64
CA ARG A 409 5.32 -18.23 3.41
C ARG A 409 5.51 -19.74 3.54
N ILE A 410 6.10 -20.35 2.52
CA ILE A 410 6.30 -21.79 2.47
C ILE A 410 7.77 -22.06 2.12
N TYR A 411 8.41 -22.91 2.91
CA TYR A 411 9.76 -23.36 2.65
C TYR A 411 9.76 -24.88 2.38
N SER A 412 10.38 -25.28 1.27
CA SER A 412 10.75 -26.68 1.09
C SER A 412 11.96 -27.03 1.96
N ASP A 413 12.21 -28.31 2.17
CA ASP A 413 13.42 -28.78 2.88
C ASP A 413 14.71 -28.27 2.22
N VAL A 414 14.77 -28.28 0.89
CA VAL A 414 15.93 -27.76 0.13
C VAL A 414 16.04 -26.23 0.14
N ASP A 415 14.92 -25.50 0.26
CA ASP A 415 14.94 -24.03 0.38
C ASP A 415 15.33 -23.57 1.80
N LYS A 416 14.99 -24.36 2.82
CA LYS A 416 15.31 -24.05 4.22
C LYS A 416 16.76 -24.38 4.57
N ASN A 417 17.20 -25.58 4.21
CA ASN A 417 18.50 -26.11 4.63
C ASN A 417 19.60 -25.89 3.58
N GLY A 418 19.23 -25.53 2.35
CA GLY A 418 20.11 -25.61 1.19
C GLY A 418 20.16 -27.04 0.63
N LEU A 419 20.67 -27.15 -0.59
CA LEU A 419 20.93 -28.40 -1.28
C LEU A 419 22.41 -28.73 -1.18
N ASN A 420 22.75 -29.73 -0.37
CA ASN A 420 24.07 -30.35 -0.35
C ASN A 420 24.14 -31.45 -1.41
N ILE A 421 25.13 -31.38 -2.31
CA ILE A 421 25.26 -32.33 -3.42
C ILE A 421 25.59 -33.74 -2.94
N GLN A 422 26.45 -33.88 -1.93
CA GLN A 422 26.82 -35.18 -1.39
C GLN A 422 25.60 -35.88 -0.77
N GLU A 423 24.84 -35.16 0.04
CA GLU A 423 23.58 -35.66 0.62
C GLU A 423 22.55 -36.01 -0.47
N ALA A 424 22.46 -35.21 -1.54
CA ALA A 424 21.55 -35.49 -2.64
C ALA A 424 21.89 -36.81 -3.35
N ILE A 425 23.18 -37.08 -3.60
CA ILE A 425 23.66 -38.34 -4.17
C ILE A 425 23.35 -39.51 -3.23
N GLU A 426 23.59 -39.35 -1.92
CA GLU A 426 23.26 -40.37 -0.90
C GLU A 426 21.76 -40.69 -0.85
N ARG A 427 20.90 -39.70 -1.15
CA ARG A 427 19.45 -39.85 -1.26
C ARG A 427 18.99 -40.37 -2.62
N GLY A 428 19.93 -40.76 -3.49
CA GLY A 428 19.67 -41.39 -4.79
C GLY A 428 19.36 -40.41 -5.92
N ALA A 429 19.82 -39.16 -5.83
CA ALA A 429 19.66 -38.19 -6.90
C ALA A 429 20.73 -38.35 -8.00
N ASP A 430 20.29 -38.29 -9.27
CA ASP A 430 21.18 -38.26 -10.43
C ASP A 430 21.54 -36.81 -10.76
N ILE A 431 22.82 -36.48 -10.74
CA ILE A 431 23.34 -35.12 -11.01
C ILE A 431 23.96 -35.07 -12.41
N ILE A 432 23.33 -34.32 -13.29
CA ILE A 432 23.81 -34.08 -14.66
C ILE A 432 24.54 -32.74 -14.67
N ILE A 433 25.83 -32.79 -14.96
CA ILE A 433 26.72 -31.61 -14.99
C ILE A 433 27.09 -31.32 -16.45
N PRO A 434 26.71 -30.16 -17.00
CA PRO A 434 27.10 -29.78 -18.35
C PRO A 434 28.59 -29.47 -18.49
N GLU A 435 29.10 -29.55 -19.72
CA GLU A 435 30.53 -29.29 -20.00
C GLU A 435 30.92 -27.85 -19.62
N GLY A 436 32.02 -27.72 -18.87
CA GLY A 436 32.57 -26.43 -18.44
C GLY A 436 31.93 -25.82 -17.19
N VAL A 437 31.06 -26.53 -16.48
CA VAL A 437 30.42 -26.04 -15.24
C VAL A 437 31.05 -26.67 -14.00
N ASP A 438 31.57 -25.83 -13.09
CA ASP A 438 32.10 -26.27 -11.79
C ASP A 438 30.97 -26.55 -10.79
N LEU A 439 30.98 -27.76 -10.22
CA LEU A 439 30.05 -28.19 -9.17
C LEU A 439 30.48 -27.65 -7.80
N ARG A 440 29.54 -27.02 -7.07
CA ARG A 440 29.73 -26.57 -5.68
C ARG A 440 29.18 -27.60 -4.71
N PRO A 441 29.70 -27.67 -3.46
CA PRO A 441 29.19 -28.60 -2.47
C PRO A 441 27.77 -28.24 -1.99
N ASN A 442 27.45 -26.94 -1.92
CA ASN A 442 26.17 -26.43 -1.42
C ASN A 442 25.57 -25.41 -2.39
N TYR A 443 24.26 -25.51 -2.58
CA TYR A 443 23.44 -24.56 -3.34
C TYR A 443 22.26 -24.08 -2.48
N PHE A 444 21.89 -22.81 -2.61
CA PHE A 444 20.77 -22.22 -1.87
C PHE A 444 19.68 -21.73 -2.83
N THR A 445 18.55 -21.26 -2.28
CA THR A 445 17.38 -20.80 -3.05
C THR A 445 17.70 -19.80 -4.18
N GLN A 446 18.74 -18.99 -4.04
CA GLN A 446 19.16 -18.03 -5.07
C GLN A 446 19.83 -18.69 -6.28
N ASN A 447 20.45 -19.85 -6.08
CA ASN A 447 21.12 -20.61 -7.13
C ASN A 447 20.14 -21.52 -7.88
N PHE A 448 19.03 -21.90 -7.23
CA PHE A 448 18.00 -22.73 -7.85
C PHE A 448 17.46 -22.06 -9.11
N GLU A 449 17.34 -22.85 -10.17
CA GLU A 449 16.89 -22.49 -11.52
C GLU A 449 17.76 -21.44 -12.24
N ARG A 450 18.82 -20.89 -11.62
CA ARG A 450 19.85 -20.08 -12.29
C ARG A 450 21.09 -20.90 -12.63
N GLU A 451 21.60 -21.63 -11.64
CA GLU A 451 22.79 -22.47 -11.72
C GLU A 451 22.41 -23.96 -11.69
N ILE A 452 21.38 -24.31 -10.90
CA ILE A 452 20.98 -25.70 -10.66
C ILE A 452 19.46 -25.87 -10.75
N ARG A 453 18.99 -26.76 -11.62
CA ARG A 453 17.57 -27.11 -11.79
C ARG A 453 17.23 -28.34 -10.95
N VAL A 454 16.15 -28.25 -10.19
CA VAL A 454 15.70 -29.32 -9.29
C VAL A 454 14.24 -29.65 -9.62
N PRO A 455 13.95 -30.49 -10.63
CA PRO A 455 12.57 -30.76 -11.06
C PRO A 455 11.66 -31.29 -9.94
N GLY A 456 12.22 -32.09 -9.02
CA GLY A 456 11.49 -32.58 -7.84
C GLY A 456 10.97 -31.46 -6.94
N ARG A 457 11.69 -30.33 -6.87
CA ARG A 457 11.25 -29.13 -6.16
C ARG A 457 10.03 -28.53 -6.85
N THR A 458 10.08 -28.28 -8.16
CA THR A 458 8.97 -27.70 -8.93
C THR A 458 7.68 -28.53 -8.79
N VAL A 459 7.77 -29.85 -8.91
CA VAL A 459 6.62 -30.74 -8.71
C VAL A 459 6.05 -30.61 -7.30
N THR A 460 6.91 -30.57 -6.28
CA THR A 460 6.49 -30.41 -4.88
C THR A 460 5.78 -29.08 -4.64
N LEU A 461 6.33 -27.97 -5.15
CA LEU A 461 5.73 -26.64 -5.02
C LEU A 461 4.38 -26.56 -5.75
N VAL A 462 4.27 -27.14 -6.95
CA VAL A 462 3.00 -27.17 -7.69
C VAL A 462 1.95 -28.01 -6.98
N ASN A 463 2.30 -29.19 -6.47
CA ASN A 463 1.37 -30.03 -5.71
C ASN A 463 0.84 -29.31 -4.47
N HIS A 464 1.72 -28.62 -3.73
CA HIS A 464 1.31 -27.79 -2.60
C HIS A 464 0.41 -26.63 -3.04
N LEU A 465 0.76 -25.94 -4.13
CA LEU A 465 -0.06 -24.87 -4.69
C LEU A 465 -1.46 -25.37 -5.09
N VAL A 466 -1.57 -26.56 -5.69
CA VAL A 466 -2.86 -27.17 -6.05
C VAL A 466 -3.74 -27.38 -4.81
N GLN A 467 -3.17 -27.90 -3.71
CA GLN A 467 -3.90 -28.08 -2.45
C GLN A 467 -4.43 -26.75 -1.92
N LEU A 468 -3.59 -25.70 -1.91
CA LEU A 468 -3.98 -24.36 -1.52
C LEU A 468 -5.09 -23.79 -2.42
N LEU A 469 -4.93 -23.86 -3.74
CA LEU A 469 -5.89 -23.31 -4.69
C LEU A 469 -7.25 -24.04 -4.63
N ARG A 470 -7.26 -25.36 -4.43
CA ARG A 470 -8.50 -26.12 -4.17
C ARG A 470 -9.19 -25.67 -2.89
N ARG A 471 -8.43 -25.44 -1.81
CA ARG A 471 -8.96 -24.92 -0.53
C ARG A 471 -9.47 -23.49 -0.65
N PHE A 472 -8.75 -22.63 -1.35
CA PHE A 472 -9.10 -21.21 -1.48
C PHE A 472 -10.25 -20.97 -2.44
N GLY A 473 -10.37 -21.80 -3.48
CA GLY A 473 -11.32 -21.66 -4.57
C GLY A 473 -10.61 -21.85 -5.92
N PRO A 474 -10.89 -22.93 -6.67
CA PRO A 474 -10.16 -23.25 -7.90
C PRO A 474 -10.36 -22.22 -9.01
N MET A 475 -11.44 -21.44 -8.99
CA MET A 475 -11.68 -20.40 -10.01
C MET A 475 -11.11 -19.02 -9.66
N HIS A 476 -10.31 -18.92 -8.59
CA HIS A 476 -9.70 -17.64 -8.21
C HIS A 476 -8.51 -17.31 -9.11
N LYS A 477 -8.61 -16.18 -9.85
CA LYS A 477 -7.53 -15.74 -10.74
C LYS A 477 -6.20 -15.63 -10.01
N THR A 478 -5.17 -16.28 -10.56
CA THR A 478 -3.87 -16.50 -9.92
C THR A 478 -2.74 -16.15 -10.88
N MET A 479 -1.80 -15.32 -10.43
CA MET A 479 -0.56 -15.03 -11.16
C MET A 479 0.59 -15.79 -10.53
N VAL A 480 1.35 -16.55 -11.33
CA VAL A 480 2.51 -17.31 -10.86
C VAL A 480 3.78 -16.79 -11.53
N PHE A 481 4.71 -16.28 -10.72
CA PHE A 481 5.98 -15.74 -11.17
C PHE A 481 7.07 -16.81 -11.11
N CYS A 482 7.43 -17.31 -12.29
CA CYS A 482 8.40 -18.36 -12.53
C CYS A 482 9.76 -17.78 -12.95
N VAL A 483 10.80 -18.60 -12.90
CA VAL A 483 12.19 -18.16 -13.07
C VAL A 483 12.48 -17.75 -14.52
N ASP A 484 12.04 -18.55 -15.46
CA ASP A 484 12.16 -18.31 -16.89
C ASP A 484 10.93 -18.85 -17.64
N MET A 485 10.95 -18.73 -18.97
CA MET A 485 9.84 -19.11 -19.83
C MET A 485 9.58 -20.62 -19.82
N PHE A 486 10.64 -21.42 -19.80
CA PHE A 486 10.54 -22.87 -19.74
C PHE A 486 9.88 -23.30 -18.41
N HIS A 487 10.32 -22.73 -17.29
CA HIS A 487 9.72 -22.99 -15.99
C HIS A 487 8.24 -22.55 -15.94
N ALA A 488 7.87 -21.43 -16.59
CA ALA A 488 6.48 -21.00 -16.69
C ALA A 488 5.60 -22.02 -17.45
N GLN A 489 6.09 -22.56 -18.56
CA GLN A 489 5.39 -23.60 -19.34
C GLN A 489 5.27 -24.90 -18.56
N GLU A 490 6.34 -25.33 -17.88
CA GLU A 490 6.34 -26.54 -17.05
C GLU A 490 5.32 -26.45 -15.91
N VAL A 491 5.28 -25.32 -15.20
CA VAL A 491 4.31 -25.08 -14.12
C VAL A 491 2.87 -25.06 -14.66
N ALA A 492 2.62 -24.40 -15.80
CA ALA A 492 1.30 -24.38 -16.42
C ALA A 492 0.82 -25.80 -16.78
N ARG A 493 1.68 -26.61 -17.39
CA ARG A 493 1.40 -28.01 -17.71
C ARG A 493 1.06 -28.83 -16.47
N LEU A 494 1.86 -28.72 -15.41
CA LEU A 494 1.61 -29.44 -14.15
C LEU A 494 0.30 -29.02 -13.49
N LEU A 495 -0.03 -27.72 -13.52
CA LEU A 495 -1.30 -27.20 -13.00
C LEU A 495 -2.49 -27.69 -13.83
N ASN A 496 -2.42 -27.68 -15.16
CA ASN A 496 -3.48 -28.21 -16.02
C ASN A 496 -3.73 -29.69 -15.76
N ASN A 497 -2.67 -30.50 -15.61
CA ASN A 497 -2.81 -31.91 -15.26
C ASN A 497 -3.50 -32.09 -13.89
N ALA A 498 -3.11 -31.28 -12.90
CA ALA A 498 -3.64 -31.38 -11.55
C ALA A 498 -5.09 -30.87 -11.42
N PHE A 499 -5.59 -30.09 -12.38
CA PHE A 499 -6.95 -29.55 -12.44
C PHE A 499 -7.77 -30.11 -13.63
N ALA A 500 -7.32 -31.21 -14.24
CA ALA A 500 -7.99 -31.82 -15.39
C ALA A 500 -9.44 -32.24 -15.08
N ASP A 501 -9.74 -32.55 -13.81
CA ASP A 501 -11.08 -32.85 -13.30
C ASP A 501 -12.09 -31.69 -13.49
N LEU A 502 -11.62 -30.46 -13.64
CA LEU A 502 -12.49 -29.30 -13.89
C LEU A 502 -13.00 -29.21 -15.35
N GLY A 503 -12.42 -29.98 -16.28
CA GLY A 503 -12.88 -30.05 -17.66
C GLY A 503 -12.55 -28.86 -18.55
N PHE A 504 -11.63 -27.97 -18.13
CA PHE A 504 -11.22 -26.78 -18.88
C PHE A 504 -10.01 -27.01 -19.82
N GLY A 505 -9.36 -28.18 -19.75
CA GLY A 505 -8.21 -28.51 -20.59
C GLY A 505 -7.02 -27.58 -20.36
N GLU A 506 -6.34 -27.23 -21.46
CA GLU A 506 -5.11 -26.41 -21.42
C GLU A 506 -5.35 -24.91 -21.21
N ASP A 507 -6.60 -24.45 -21.34
CA ASP A 507 -6.97 -23.03 -21.16
C ASP A 507 -7.12 -22.62 -19.69
N TYR A 508 -7.02 -23.54 -18.72
CA TYR A 508 -7.13 -23.23 -17.30
C TYR A 508 -5.91 -22.50 -16.76
N ALA A 509 -4.72 -23.09 -16.93
CA ALA A 509 -3.43 -22.52 -16.62
C ALA A 509 -2.64 -22.28 -17.90
N VAL A 510 -2.39 -21.02 -18.24
CA VAL A 510 -1.68 -20.65 -19.47
C VAL A 510 -0.37 -19.96 -19.13
N PRO A 511 0.72 -20.26 -19.86
CA PRO A 511 1.88 -19.38 -19.85
C PRO A 511 1.52 -18.07 -20.54
N ILE A 512 2.03 -16.94 -20.02
CA ILE A 512 1.97 -15.64 -20.66
C ILE A 512 3.39 -15.09 -20.69
N VAL A 513 4.06 -15.35 -21.81
CA VAL A 513 5.49 -15.05 -22.05
C VAL A 513 5.69 -14.39 -23.41
N SER A 514 6.87 -13.78 -23.65
CA SER A 514 7.11 -12.94 -24.83
C SER A 514 7.08 -13.65 -26.18
N GLU A 515 7.25 -14.98 -26.22
CA GLU A 515 7.37 -15.76 -27.47
C GLU A 515 6.04 -16.32 -28.01
N GLU A 516 4.91 -16.14 -27.30
CA GLU A 516 3.63 -16.79 -27.64
C GLU A 516 2.81 -16.12 -28.77
N GLY A 517 3.36 -15.07 -29.38
CA GLY A 517 2.71 -14.40 -30.52
C GLY A 517 1.31 -13.86 -30.19
N GLU A 518 0.36 -14.02 -31.11
CA GLU A 518 -1.02 -13.53 -30.95
C GLU A 518 -1.82 -14.28 -29.87
N GLN A 519 -1.52 -15.56 -29.64
CA GLN A 519 -2.23 -16.37 -28.66
C GLN A 519 -1.98 -15.89 -27.23
N GLY A 520 -0.71 -15.63 -26.87
CA GLY A 520 -0.35 -15.07 -25.57
C GLY A 520 -0.99 -13.70 -25.31
N ARG A 521 -1.13 -12.86 -26.35
CA ARG A 521 -1.86 -11.58 -26.23
C ARG A 521 -3.34 -11.79 -25.94
N ARG A 522 -3.99 -12.73 -26.62
CA ARG A 522 -5.40 -13.05 -26.40
C ARG A 522 -5.64 -13.62 -25.00
N TRP A 523 -4.78 -14.53 -24.54
CA TRP A 523 -4.84 -15.04 -23.16
C TRP A 523 -4.66 -13.92 -22.15
N LEU A 524 -3.73 -13.00 -22.37
CA LEU A 524 -3.53 -11.85 -21.52
C LEU A 524 -4.78 -10.95 -21.47
N GLU A 525 -5.38 -10.63 -22.62
CA GLU A 525 -6.63 -9.86 -22.69
C GLU A 525 -7.76 -10.54 -21.91
N TYR A 526 -7.94 -11.85 -22.10
CA TYR A 526 -8.97 -12.61 -21.37
C TYR A 526 -8.66 -12.73 -19.88
N PHE A 527 -7.39 -12.83 -19.51
CA PHE A 527 -6.98 -12.86 -18.11
C PHE A 527 -7.24 -11.51 -17.40
N GLN A 528 -7.10 -10.39 -18.11
CA GLN A 528 -7.40 -9.05 -17.58
C GLN A 528 -8.89 -8.79 -17.41
N ASP A 529 -9.72 -9.36 -18.27
CA ASP A 529 -11.17 -9.17 -18.26
C ASP A 529 -11.82 -9.91 -17.07
N SER A 530 -12.41 -9.16 -16.13
CA SER A 530 -13.07 -9.72 -14.94
C SER A 530 -14.31 -10.57 -15.27
N ASP A 531 -14.93 -10.41 -16.44
CA ASP A 531 -16.09 -11.21 -16.87
C ASP A 531 -15.68 -12.58 -17.42
N LYS A 532 -14.41 -12.73 -17.83
CA LYS A 532 -13.89 -14.00 -18.36
C LYS A 532 -13.47 -14.92 -17.23
N LYS A 533 -14.02 -16.14 -17.26
CA LYS A 533 -13.67 -17.23 -16.34
C LYS A 533 -12.31 -17.85 -16.62
N LEU A 534 -11.87 -17.87 -17.88
CA LEU A 534 -10.61 -18.47 -18.33
C LEU A 534 -9.77 -17.42 -19.08
N PRO A 535 -8.44 -17.49 -18.98
CA PRO A 535 -7.68 -18.39 -18.12
C PRO A 535 -7.83 -18.04 -16.62
N VAL A 536 -7.67 -19.02 -15.73
CA VAL A 536 -7.70 -18.80 -14.27
C VAL A 536 -6.29 -18.59 -13.73
N ILE A 537 -5.31 -19.33 -14.24
CA ILE A 537 -3.92 -19.21 -13.79
C ILE A 537 -3.08 -18.71 -14.95
N ALA A 538 -2.32 -17.65 -14.70
CA ALA A 538 -1.33 -17.14 -15.64
C ALA A 538 0.07 -17.34 -15.06
N THR A 539 0.90 -18.17 -15.69
CA THR A 539 2.31 -18.35 -15.33
C THR A 539 3.17 -17.41 -16.18
N THR A 540 4.19 -16.79 -15.60
CA THR A 540 5.03 -15.84 -16.34
C THR A 540 6.43 -15.77 -15.77
N ALA A 541 7.41 -15.39 -16.60
CA ALA A 541 8.71 -14.96 -16.11
C ALA A 541 8.65 -13.48 -15.70
N ASP A 542 8.44 -12.58 -16.68
CA ASP A 542 8.49 -11.12 -16.47
C ASP A 542 7.33 -10.35 -17.11
N LEU A 543 6.53 -10.94 -18.00
CA LEU A 543 5.56 -10.17 -18.80
C LEU A 543 4.45 -9.57 -17.94
N LEU A 544 3.96 -10.32 -16.95
CA LEU A 544 2.94 -9.82 -16.02
C LEU A 544 3.52 -8.94 -14.90
N SER A 545 4.85 -8.72 -14.85
CA SER A 545 5.47 -7.92 -13.80
C SER A 545 5.22 -6.41 -13.94
N THR A 546 4.99 -5.92 -15.17
CA THR A 546 4.68 -4.51 -15.46
C THR A 546 3.67 -4.30 -16.58
N GLY A 547 2.83 -3.29 -16.44
CA GLY A 547 1.88 -2.86 -17.48
C GLY A 547 0.59 -3.66 -17.61
N VAL A 548 0.41 -4.76 -16.86
CA VAL A 548 -0.83 -5.57 -16.87
C VAL A 548 -1.76 -5.18 -15.72
N ASP A 549 -3.06 -5.08 -15.99
CA ASP A 549 -4.10 -4.74 -15.01
C ASP A 549 -5.11 -5.89 -14.87
N VAL A 550 -5.09 -6.60 -13.73
CA VAL A 550 -6.00 -7.73 -13.45
C VAL A 550 -6.67 -7.50 -12.10
N PRO A 551 -7.73 -6.68 -12.04
CA PRO A 551 -8.38 -6.31 -10.77
C PRO A 551 -8.92 -7.51 -9.98
N SER A 552 -9.38 -8.54 -10.70
CA SER A 552 -9.93 -9.79 -10.13
C SER A 552 -8.87 -10.78 -9.61
N ALA A 553 -7.58 -10.48 -9.74
CA ALA A 553 -6.51 -11.36 -9.25
C ALA A 553 -6.54 -11.52 -7.73
N ARG A 554 -6.76 -12.74 -7.26
CA ARG A 554 -6.88 -13.08 -5.82
C ARG A 554 -5.63 -13.70 -5.24
N ASN A 555 -4.75 -14.26 -6.07
CA ASN A 555 -3.51 -14.90 -5.62
C ASN A 555 -2.32 -14.42 -6.46
N VAL A 556 -1.22 -14.07 -5.78
CA VAL A 556 0.08 -13.72 -6.35
C VAL A 556 1.09 -14.72 -5.81
N VAL A 557 1.69 -15.53 -6.68
CA VAL A 557 2.55 -16.65 -6.29
C VAL A 557 3.99 -16.40 -6.74
N PHE A 558 4.94 -16.48 -5.81
CA PHE A 558 6.37 -16.39 -6.10
C PHE A 558 7.01 -17.78 -6.09
N MET A 559 7.40 -18.26 -7.28
CA MET A 559 8.24 -19.44 -7.48
C MET A 559 9.67 -19.07 -7.95
N LYS A 560 9.95 -17.77 -8.06
CA LYS A 560 11.26 -17.20 -8.38
C LYS A 560 11.72 -16.26 -7.29
N THR A 561 13.02 -16.22 -7.03
CA THR A 561 13.62 -15.23 -6.15
C THR A 561 13.51 -13.84 -6.78
N ILE A 562 13.07 -12.87 -5.97
CA ILE A 562 13.07 -11.45 -6.33
C ILE A 562 14.15 -10.76 -5.52
N SER A 563 15.05 -10.04 -6.20
CA SER A 563 16.11 -9.26 -5.56
C SER A 563 15.76 -7.78 -5.48
N SER A 564 15.10 -7.22 -6.51
CA SER A 564 14.75 -5.80 -6.54
C SER A 564 13.46 -5.52 -5.76
N PRO A 565 13.50 -4.65 -4.73
CA PRO A 565 12.31 -4.19 -4.02
C PRO A 565 11.29 -3.52 -4.94
N ILE A 566 11.78 -2.84 -5.99
CA ILE A 566 10.96 -2.17 -6.99
C ILE A 566 10.08 -3.18 -7.73
N LEU A 567 10.71 -4.24 -8.27
CA LEU A 567 10.00 -5.29 -9.00
C LEU A 567 8.99 -6.00 -8.09
N PHE A 568 9.38 -6.30 -6.85
CA PHE A 568 8.50 -6.91 -5.86
C PHE A 568 7.24 -6.05 -5.62
N LYS A 569 7.40 -4.75 -5.36
CA LYS A 569 6.30 -3.81 -5.13
C LYS A 569 5.38 -3.68 -6.35
N GLN A 570 5.93 -3.71 -7.56
CA GLN A 570 5.14 -3.69 -8.80
C GLN A 570 4.34 -4.97 -9.01
N ILE A 571 4.87 -6.12 -8.59
CA ILE A 571 4.16 -7.41 -8.66
C ILE A 571 3.02 -7.42 -7.65
N ILE A 572 3.29 -7.17 -6.36
CA ILE A 572 2.24 -7.19 -5.33
C ILE A 572 1.18 -6.10 -5.58
N GLY A 573 1.59 -4.95 -6.11
CA GLY A 573 0.71 -3.83 -6.48
C GLY A 573 -0.33 -4.15 -7.55
N ARG A 574 -0.23 -5.29 -8.23
CA ARG A 574 -1.28 -5.81 -9.13
C ARG A 574 -2.41 -6.45 -8.36
N GLY A 575 -2.06 -7.13 -7.28
CA GLY A 575 -3.01 -7.72 -6.34
C GLY A 575 -3.72 -6.68 -5.48
N THR A 576 -3.29 -5.41 -5.42
CA THR A 576 -3.87 -4.42 -4.48
C THR A 576 -5.15 -3.76 -4.98
N ARG A 577 -5.61 -4.02 -6.20
CA ARG A 577 -6.82 -3.39 -6.74
C ARG A 577 -8.09 -3.99 -6.16
N ILE A 578 -9.06 -3.18 -5.78
CA ILE A 578 -10.38 -3.68 -5.38
C ILE A 578 -11.23 -3.90 -6.64
N ASP A 579 -11.93 -5.02 -6.70
CA ASP A 579 -12.87 -5.33 -7.78
C ASP A 579 -14.22 -5.77 -7.19
N PRO A 580 -15.17 -4.83 -7.04
CA PRO A 580 -16.49 -5.11 -6.48
C PRO A 580 -17.29 -6.12 -7.30
N ASP A 581 -17.14 -6.15 -8.62
CA ASP A 581 -17.91 -6.99 -9.54
C ASP A 581 -17.61 -8.48 -9.28
N THR A 582 -16.34 -8.79 -8.98
CA THR A 582 -15.92 -10.14 -8.58
C THR A 582 -15.90 -10.36 -7.07
N GLY A 583 -16.37 -9.39 -6.27
CA GLY A 583 -16.35 -9.42 -4.80
C GLY A 583 -14.94 -9.48 -4.21
N LYS A 584 -13.93 -9.03 -4.96
CA LYS A 584 -12.53 -9.11 -4.62
C LYS A 584 -12.14 -7.86 -3.81
N LEU A 585 -12.02 -8.05 -2.51
CA LEU A 585 -11.69 -7.01 -1.53
C LEU A 585 -10.29 -7.16 -0.91
N TRP A 586 -9.68 -8.34 -1.06
CA TRP A 586 -8.36 -8.70 -0.55
C TRP A 586 -7.70 -9.72 -1.47
N PHE A 587 -6.41 -9.99 -1.28
CA PHE A 587 -5.67 -10.98 -2.06
C PHE A 587 -4.64 -11.74 -1.20
N ARG A 588 -4.09 -12.83 -1.75
CA ARG A 588 -3.06 -13.66 -1.11
C ARG A 588 -1.73 -13.49 -1.82
N ILE A 589 -0.67 -13.43 -1.04
CA ILE A 589 0.71 -13.59 -1.50
C ILE A 589 1.16 -14.98 -1.05
N ILE A 590 1.48 -15.85 -1.99
CA ILE A 590 2.00 -17.20 -1.74
C ILE A 590 3.47 -17.19 -2.11
N ASP A 591 4.35 -17.36 -1.14
CA ASP A 591 5.78 -17.12 -1.28
C ASP A 591 6.60 -18.38 -0.97
N TYR A 592 7.10 -19.03 -2.02
CA TYR A 592 7.97 -20.21 -1.93
C TYR A 592 9.47 -19.89 -1.89
N THR A 593 9.85 -18.61 -2.00
CA THR A 593 11.25 -18.19 -2.24
C THR A 593 11.72 -17.11 -1.28
N GLY A 594 10.88 -16.74 -0.31
CA GLY A 594 11.13 -15.66 0.64
C GLY A 594 11.12 -14.26 0.03
N ALA A 595 10.45 -14.03 -1.11
CA ALA A 595 10.35 -12.71 -1.75
C ALA A 595 9.73 -11.64 -0.82
N THR A 596 8.85 -12.05 0.09
CA THR A 596 8.17 -11.18 1.06
C THR A 596 9.07 -10.62 2.15
N ARG A 597 10.37 -10.95 2.15
CA ARG A 597 11.39 -10.20 2.91
C ARG A 597 11.54 -8.75 2.44
N LEU A 598 11.13 -8.46 1.20
CA LEU A 598 11.18 -7.13 0.57
C LEU A 598 9.99 -6.22 0.95
N LEU A 599 9.12 -6.66 1.86
CA LEU A 599 8.05 -5.81 2.41
C LEU A 599 8.65 -4.73 3.30
N ASP A 600 8.34 -3.47 2.98
CA ASP A 600 8.73 -2.29 3.73
C ASP A 600 7.62 -1.95 4.74
N PRO A 601 7.87 -2.01 6.06
CA PRO A 601 6.86 -1.68 7.07
C PRO A 601 6.30 -0.26 6.98
N ARG A 602 7.07 0.71 6.47
CA ARG A 602 6.64 2.12 6.35
C ARG A 602 5.80 2.37 5.10
N TRP A 603 5.98 1.56 4.06
CA TRP A 603 5.29 1.74 2.78
C TRP A 603 4.18 0.74 2.53
N ASP A 604 4.40 -0.53 2.84
CA ASP A 604 3.53 -1.65 2.45
C ASP A 604 2.50 -2.01 3.53
N LYS A 605 2.62 -1.47 4.74
CA LYS A 605 1.73 -1.74 5.87
C LYS A 605 1.04 -0.46 6.33
N PRO A 606 -0.23 -0.55 6.80
CA PRO A 606 -0.89 0.57 7.45
C PRO A 606 -0.05 1.12 8.60
N PRO A 607 0.00 2.44 8.80
CA PRO A 607 0.81 3.05 9.84
C PRO A 607 0.38 2.55 11.23
N VAL A 608 1.37 2.20 12.05
CA VAL A 608 1.21 1.79 13.45
C VAL A 608 1.84 2.88 14.32
N PRO A 609 1.26 3.26 15.47
CA PRO A 609 1.93 4.14 16.42
C PRO A 609 3.30 3.57 16.80
N SER A 610 4.35 4.38 16.61
CA SER A 610 5.75 3.97 16.70
C SER A 610 6.21 3.71 18.13
N GLU A 611 6.84 2.56 18.39
CA GLU A 611 7.83 2.39 19.45
C GLU A 611 9.25 2.63 18.86
N PRO A 612 10.15 3.33 19.56
CA PRO A 612 11.51 3.58 19.07
C PRO A 612 12.36 2.30 19.14
N SER A 613 12.93 1.90 18.01
CA SER A 613 13.92 0.82 17.93
C SER A 613 15.34 1.34 18.21
N SER A 614 16.03 0.71 19.15
CA SER A 614 17.45 0.90 19.43
C SER A 614 18.32 -0.04 18.59
N GLU A 615 19.38 0.48 17.96
CA GLU A 615 20.74 -0.11 17.95
C GLU A 615 21.67 0.77 17.08
N ASN A 616 22.44 1.66 17.73
CA ASN A 616 23.55 2.37 17.09
C ASN A 616 24.85 1.58 17.36
N ARG A 617 25.47 1.02 16.32
CA ARG A 617 26.84 0.50 16.40
C ARG A 617 27.83 1.55 15.86
N PRO A 618 29.00 1.73 16.49
CA PRO A 618 30.01 2.67 16.00
C PRO A 618 30.61 2.20 14.65
N CYS A 619 30.78 3.16 13.73
CA CYS A 619 31.18 2.97 12.34
C CYS A 619 32.57 3.59 12.09
N THR A 620 33.65 2.89 12.43
CA THR A 620 35.03 3.44 12.41
C THR A 620 36.06 2.65 11.58
N SER A 621 35.69 1.51 10.99
CA SER A 621 36.59 0.67 10.17
C SER A 621 36.79 1.21 8.75
N ARG A 622 37.90 0.83 8.11
CA ARG A 622 38.20 1.11 6.69
C ARG A 622 38.46 -0.18 5.90
N LEU A 623 38.16 -0.17 4.60
CA LEU A 623 38.43 -1.27 3.67
C LEU A 623 39.02 -0.70 2.37
N THR A 624 40.12 -1.28 1.89
CA THR A 624 40.78 -0.87 0.63
C THR A 624 41.32 -2.06 -0.14
N GLY A 625 41.63 -1.91 -1.43
CA GLY A 625 42.28 -2.95 -2.22
C GLY A 625 42.33 -2.62 -3.70
N VAL A 626 42.89 -3.54 -4.51
CA VAL A 626 43.00 -3.40 -5.97
C VAL A 626 42.10 -4.43 -6.67
N VAL A 627 41.46 -4.04 -7.77
CA VAL A 627 40.73 -4.97 -8.64
C VAL A 627 41.58 -5.37 -9.84
N ARG A 628 41.71 -6.67 -10.11
CA ARG A 628 42.53 -7.22 -11.20
C ARG A 628 41.76 -8.17 -12.10
N LEU A 629 42.22 -8.37 -13.34
CA LEU A 629 41.72 -9.43 -14.21
C LEU A 629 42.40 -10.76 -13.83
N ALA A 630 41.63 -11.81 -13.57
CA ALA A 630 42.15 -13.08 -13.04
C ALA A 630 43.09 -13.83 -14.01
N GLU A 631 42.92 -13.65 -15.33
CA GLU A 631 43.72 -14.37 -16.34
C GLU A 631 45.04 -13.67 -16.67
N SER A 632 45.03 -12.34 -16.80
CA SER A 632 46.22 -11.56 -17.18
C SER A 632 46.92 -10.88 -16.00
N GLY A 633 46.25 -10.73 -14.85
CA GLY A 633 46.74 -9.97 -13.70
C GLY A 633 46.64 -8.44 -13.87
N ASP A 634 46.08 -7.98 -15.00
CA ASP A 634 45.98 -6.55 -15.32
C ASP A 634 45.10 -5.80 -14.33
N ILE A 635 45.52 -4.58 -13.99
CA ILE A 635 44.78 -3.69 -13.09
C ILE A 635 43.53 -3.18 -13.81
N LEU A 636 42.37 -3.35 -13.17
CA LEU A 636 41.09 -2.91 -13.73
C LEU A 636 40.74 -1.51 -13.23
N ILE A 637 40.84 -0.53 -14.13
CA ILE A 637 40.46 0.87 -13.91
C ILE A 637 38.97 1.02 -14.24
N GLY A 638 38.19 1.65 -13.35
CA GLY A 638 36.75 1.82 -13.52
C GLY A 638 35.91 0.56 -13.21
N ALA A 639 36.46 -0.41 -12.48
CA ALA A 639 35.69 -1.52 -11.93
C ALA A 639 34.83 -1.03 -10.75
N SER A 640 33.59 -1.49 -10.69
CA SER A 640 32.61 -1.10 -9.68
C SER A 640 32.74 -2.01 -8.46
N VAL A 641 33.04 -1.45 -7.28
CA VAL A 641 33.14 -2.17 -6.00
C VAL A 641 32.11 -1.62 -5.02
N ALA A 642 31.37 -2.48 -4.34
CA ALA A 642 30.40 -2.13 -3.31
C ALA A 642 30.57 -3.01 -2.06
N VAL A 643 30.20 -2.48 -0.90
CA VAL A 643 30.26 -3.17 0.39
C VAL A 643 28.86 -3.26 0.97
N SER A 644 28.45 -4.44 1.44
CA SER A 644 27.17 -4.68 2.11
C SER A 644 27.44 -5.08 3.54
N VAL A 645 27.01 -4.23 4.46
CA VAL A 645 27.20 -4.39 5.90
C VAL A 645 26.04 -5.17 6.53
N SER A 646 24.85 -5.02 5.95
CA SER A 646 23.66 -5.79 6.28
C SER A 646 22.80 -5.92 5.02
N PRO A 647 21.73 -6.75 5.01
CA PRO A 647 20.87 -6.90 3.83
C PRO A 647 20.24 -5.61 3.29
N ASN A 648 20.22 -4.53 4.09
CA ASN A 648 19.63 -3.23 3.76
C ASN A 648 20.62 -2.05 3.90
N ASP A 649 21.92 -2.32 4.03
CA ASP A 649 22.96 -1.29 4.17
C ASP A 649 24.12 -1.61 3.23
N GLN A 650 23.98 -1.17 1.97
CA GLN A 650 25.01 -1.26 0.95
C GLN A 650 25.66 0.11 0.71
N ARG A 651 26.98 0.17 0.81
CA ARG A 651 27.82 1.33 0.50
C ARG A 651 28.52 1.16 -0.84
N GLY A 652 28.52 2.21 -1.64
CA GLY A 652 28.99 2.16 -3.03
C GLY A 652 27.85 1.87 -4.02
N PRO A 653 28.13 1.61 -5.30
CA PRO A 653 29.45 1.28 -5.82
C PRO A 653 30.38 2.49 -5.95
N ILE A 654 31.65 2.31 -5.60
CA ILE A 654 32.73 3.20 -6.00
C ILE A 654 33.45 2.58 -7.20
N LEU A 655 33.89 3.42 -8.12
CA LEU A 655 34.72 2.99 -9.23
C LEU A 655 36.18 2.96 -8.77
N THR A 656 36.93 1.95 -9.21
CA THR A 656 38.37 1.91 -9.00
C THR A 656 39.05 3.09 -9.70
N ASP A 657 40.03 3.68 -9.03
CA ASP A 657 40.79 4.84 -9.52
C ASP A 657 41.78 4.50 -10.65
N GLY A 658 42.61 5.47 -11.05
CA GLY A 658 43.62 5.30 -12.11
C GLY A 658 44.72 4.26 -11.80
N GLU A 659 44.82 3.79 -10.55
CA GLU A 659 45.69 2.68 -10.12
C GLU A 659 44.88 1.41 -9.80
N GLY A 660 43.59 1.38 -10.15
CA GLY A 660 42.66 0.26 -9.92
C GLY A 660 42.31 0.04 -8.44
N ARG A 661 42.53 1.03 -7.58
CA ARG A 661 42.25 0.94 -6.13
C ARG A 661 40.86 1.40 -5.77
N TYR A 662 40.32 0.83 -4.71
CA TYR A 662 39.06 1.23 -4.08
C TYR A 662 39.27 1.48 -2.58
N LEU A 663 38.47 2.37 -1.97
CA LEU A 663 38.52 2.70 -0.55
C LEU A 663 37.12 2.99 0.00
N PHE A 664 36.75 2.29 1.07
CA PHE A 664 35.56 2.53 1.89
C PHE A 664 35.97 2.93 3.30
N GLU A 665 35.38 3.99 3.82
CA GLU A 665 35.60 4.49 5.19
C GLU A 665 34.32 4.41 6.02
N GLN A 666 34.48 4.45 7.36
CA GLN A 666 33.40 4.42 8.34
C GLN A 666 32.53 3.15 8.29
N LEU A 667 33.10 2.00 8.02
CA LEU A 667 32.40 0.71 8.08
C LEU A 667 32.27 0.25 9.54
N PRO A 668 31.21 -0.48 9.94
CA PRO A 668 31.17 -1.06 11.28
C PRO A 668 32.08 -2.28 11.37
N ALA A 669 32.41 -2.68 12.59
CA ALA A 669 33.13 -3.90 12.87
C ALA A 669 32.21 -5.14 12.74
N GLY A 670 32.68 -6.20 12.08
CA GLY A 670 31.95 -7.44 11.85
C GLY A 670 32.11 -7.99 10.43
N ASP A 671 31.37 -9.04 10.11
CA ASP A 671 31.36 -9.63 8.77
C ASP A 671 30.61 -8.73 7.78
N ILE A 672 31.29 -8.30 6.73
CA ILE A 672 30.75 -7.49 5.64
C ILE A 672 31.00 -8.18 4.30
N SER A 673 30.11 -7.95 3.33
CA SER A 673 30.22 -8.54 2.01
C SER A 673 30.69 -7.52 0.98
N VAL A 674 31.78 -7.78 0.28
CA VAL A 674 32.33 -6.92 -0.78
C VAL A 674 32.00 -7.53 -2.13
N ALA A 675 31.38 -6.77 -3.02
CA ALA A 675 31.08 -7.18 -4.39
C ALA A 675 31.80 -6.28 -5.39
N ALA A 676 32.51 -6.88 -6.34
CA ALA A 676 33.12 -6.18 -7.47
C ALA A 676 32.51 -6.65 -8.80
N SER A 677 32.39 -5.73 -9.76
CA SER A 677 31.90 -5.99 -11.13
C SER A 677 32.52 -5.04 -12.14
N GLY A 678 32.58 -5.45 -13.41
CA GLY A 678 33.10 -4.63 -14.51
C GLY A 678 32.40 -4.96 -15.83
N PRO A 679 32.47 -4.08 -16.84
CA PRO A 679 31.89 -4.34 -18.16
C PRO A 679 32.43 -5.65 -18.73
N HIS A 680 31.54 -6.55 -19.15
CA HIS A 680 31.88 -7.87 -19.70
C HIS A 680 32.66 -8.81 -18.73
N LEU A 681 32.65 -8.53 -17.42
CA LEU A 681 33.27 -9.36 -16.38
C LEU A 681 32.22 -9.93 -15.42
N ALA A 682 32.43 -11.17 -14.96
CA ALA A 682 31.57 -11.82 -13.99
C ALA A 682 31.68 -11.12 -12.62
N ARG A 683 30.53 -10.75 -12.04
CA ARG A 683 30.45 -10.18 -10.69
C ARG A 683 31.02 -11.18 -9.67
N ARG A 684 31.91 -10.72 -8.80
CA ARG A 684 32.48 -11.51 -7.69
C ARG A 684 32.05 -10.91 -6.37
N GLN A 685 31.65 -11.75 -5.42
CA GLN A 685 31.27 -11.36 -4.06
C GLN A 685 32.10 -12.14 -3.05
N ILE A 686 32.63 -11.44 -2.05
CA ILE A 686 33.58 -11.95 -1.04
C ILE A 686 33.08 -11.51 0.34
N GLN A 687 33.15 -12.36 1.34
CA GLN A 687 32.92 -11.98 2.74
C GLN A 687 34.26 -11.61 3.37
N VAL A 688 34.31 -10.50 4.12
CA VAL A 688 35.49 -10.05 4.84
C VAL A 688 35.09 -9.56 6.22
N GLU A 689 35.87 -9.93 7.23
CA GLU A 689 35.67 -9.47 8.60
C GLU A 689 36.42 -8.15 8.81
N THR A 690 35.72 -7.09 9.20
CA THR A 690 36.29 -5.79 9.54
C THR A 690 36.41 -5.58 11.05
N ARG A 691 37.48 -4.91 11.50
CA ARG A 691 37.73 -4.61 12.92
C ARG A 691 37.69 -3.11 13.18
N GLU A 692 37.26 -2.74 14.38
CA GLU A 692 37.10 -1.34 14.78
C GLU A 692 38.43 -0.59 14.69
N ASN A 693 38.43 0.60 14.07
CA ASN A 693 39.61 1.45 13.85
C ASN A 693 40.76 0.83 13.03
N GLU A 694 40.53 -0.27 12.32
CA GLU A 694 41.54 -0.89 11.44
C GLU A 694 41.22 -0.69 9.95
N THR A 695 42.27 -0.75 9.12
CA THR A 695 42.15 -0.76 7.65
C THR A 695 42.36 -2.19 7.15
N THR A 696 41.32 -2.78 6.58
CA THR A 696 41.38 -4.11 5.96
C THR A 696 41.76 -3.98 4.49
N VAL A 697 42.70 -4.81 4.01
CA VAL A 697 43.12 -4.83 2.60
C VAL A 697 42.56 -6.07 1.91
N LEU A 698 41.82 -5.89 0.80
CA LEU A 698 41.20 -6.97 0.04
C LEU A 698 41.40 -6.77 -1.47
N ASP A 699 42.30 -7.52 -2.09
CA ASP A 699 42.43 -7.54 -3.55
C ASP A 699 41.36 -8.45 -4.17
N ILE A 700 40.73 -8.00 -5.27
CA ILE A 700 39.62 -8.70 -5.92
C ILE A 700 39.96 -9.02 -7.37
N GLU A 701 39.92 -10.29 -7.75
CA GLU A 701 40.14 -10.69 -9.15
C GLU A 701 38.81 -10.99 -9.84
N LEU A 702 38.56 -10.38 -10.99
CA LEU A 702 37.38 -10.59 -11.83
C LEU A 702 37.72 -11.48 -13.03
N LYS A 703 36.79 -12.36 -13.40
CA LYS A 703 36.91 -13.23 -14.59
C LYS A 703 36.06 -12.69 -15.75
N PRO A 704 36.37 -12.99 -17.01
CA PRO A 704 35.46 -12.74 -18.14
C PRO A 704 34.07 -13.30 -17.87
N ALA A 705 33.02 -12.59 -18.27
CA ALA A 705 31.66 -13.11 -18.20
C ALA A 705 31.54 -14.31 -19.15
N SER A 706 31.31 -15.52 -18.61
CA SER A 706 31.14 -16.71 -19.45
C SER A 706 29.85 -16.60 -20.25
N GLU A 707 29.82 -17.20 -21.45
CA GLU A 707 28.58 -17.48 -22.15
C GLU A 707 27.68 -18.39 -21.29
N LYS A 708 26.36 -18.34 -21.54
CA LYS A 708 25.36 -19.13 -20.80
C LYS A 708 25.66 -20.62 -20.96
N HIS A 709 26.30 -21.22 -19.97
CA HIS A 709 26.37 -22.68 -19.84
C HIS A 709 24.98 -23.24 -19.54
N GLU A 710 24.74 -24.46 -19.98
CA GLU A 710 23.58 -25.25 -19.54
C GLU A 710 23.62 -25.43 -18.01
N LYS A 711 22.44 -25.56 -17.39
CA LYS A 711 22.30 -25.63 -15.92
C LYS A 711 22.57 -27.05 -15.41
N ILE A 712 23.11 -27.18 -14.20
CA ILE A 712 23.21 -28.49 -13.52
C ILE A 712 21.79 -29.01 -13.27
N GLU A 713 21.50 -30.28 -13.55
CA GLU A 713 20.17 -30.86 -13.34
C GLU A 713 20.24 -31.98 -12.29
N VAL A 714 19.41 -31.88 -11.24
CA VAL A 714 19.31 -32.87 -10.17
C VAL A 714 18.00 -33.64 -10.28
N LYS A 715 18.06 -34.85 -10.85
CA LYS A 715 16.91 -35.75 -11.03
C LYS A 715 16.79 -36.74 -9.88
N GLY A 716 15.60 -37.29 -9.64
CA GLY A 716 15.37 -38.33 -8.63
C GLY A 716 15.31 -37.85 -7.17
N LEU A 717 15.69 -36.60 -6.87
CA LEU A 717 15.62 -36.06 -5.51
C LEU A 717 14.17 -35.85 -5.04
N LYS A 718 13.79 -36.48 -3.93
CA LYS A 718 12.49 -36.29 -3.28
C LYS A 718 12.53 -35.09 -2.32
N VAL A 719 11.83 -34.02 -2.70
CA VAL A 719 11.70 -32.76 -1.95
C VAL A 719 10.38 -32.77 -1.14
N THR A 720 10.36 -32.12 0.01
CA THR A 720 9.17 -32.00 0.88
C THR A 720 8.93 -30.57 1.36
N ILE A 721 7.72 -30.25 1.80
CA ILE A 721 7.43 -28.96 2.46
C ILE A 721 7.85 -29.07 3.92
N ALA A 722 8.79 -28.24 4.35
CA ALA A 722 9.37 -28.26 5.70
C ALA A 722 8.67 -27.30 6.66
N GLU A 723 8.17 -26.17 6.14
CA GLU A 723 7.54 -25.14 6.97
C GLU A 723 6.46 -24.39 6.17
N GLU A 724 5.30 -24.17 6.79
CA GLU A 724 4.23 -23.31 6.29
C GLU A 724 3.85 -22.31 7.38
N ALA A 725 4.09 -21.03 7.13
CA ALA A 725 3.71 -19.93 8.02
C ALA A 725 2.64 -19.08 7.34
N THR A 726 1.51 -18.90 8.02
CA THR A 726 0.41 -18.05 7.56
C THR A 726 0.40 -16.75 8.35
N PHE A 727 0.76 -15.63 7.72
CA PHE A 727 0.75 -14.31 8.35
C PHE A 727 -0.56 -13.58 8.06
N VAL A 728 -1.22 -13.13 9.12
CA VAL A 728 -2.28 -12.12 9.05
C VAL A 728 -1.62 -10.78 9.37
N VAL A 729 -1.62 -9.85 8.42
CA VAL A 729 -0.98 -8.54 8.61
C VAL A 729 -1.93 -7.61 9.36
N GLU A 730 -1.73 -7.50 10.67
CA GLU A 730 -2.08 -6.30 11.45
C GLU A 730 -0.98 -5.94 12.46
N GLY A 731 -0.42 -4.73 12.31
CA GLY A 731 0.17 -3.97 13.42
C GLY A 731 1.53 -4.41 14.00
N MET A 732 2.06 -5.58 13.66
CA MET A 732 3.28 -6.11 14.30
C MET A 732 4.49 -6.23 13.37
N ASN A 733 5.65 -5.92 13.94
CA ASN A 733 6.93 -5.68 13.26
C ASN A 733 7.88 -6.88 13.24
N ASP A 734 7.41 -8.12 13.35
CA ASP A 734 8.28 -9.30 13.17
C ASP A 734 7.47 -10.53 12.72
N PRO A 735 8.01 -11.42 11.86
CA PRO A 735 7.40 -12.71 11.62
C PRO A 735 7.46 -13.54 12.91
N MET A 736 6.30 -14.02 13.34
CA MET A 736 6.16 -14.85 14.54
C MET A 736 5.79 -16.26 14.11
N THR A 737 6.50 -17.25 14.66
CA THR A 737 6.04 -18.64 14.61
C THR A 737 4.75 -18.78 15.40
N LEU A 738 4.01 -19.87 15.18
CA LEU A 738 2.82 -20.22 15.96
C LEU A 738 3.11 -20.14 17.48
N GLU A 739 4.24 -20.72 17.89
CA GLU A 739 4.74 -20.72 19.27
C GLU A 739 5.01 -19.29 19.78
N ARG A 740 5.66 -18.44 18.98
CA ARG A 740 5.97 -17.06 19.37
C ARG A 740 4.70 -16.22 19.51
N TYR A 741 3.63 -16.49 18.73
CA TYR A 741 2.34 -15.81 18.87
C TYR A 741 1.61 -16.18 20.17
N VAL A 742 1.69 -17.45 20.56
CA VAL A 742 1.17 -17.98 21.83
C VAL A 742 1.88 -17.28 23.00
N ASP A 743 3.21 -17.21 22.99
CA ASP A 743 3.98 -16.53 24.02
C ASP A 743 3.72 -15.01 24.08
N TYR A 744 3.67 -14.35 22.93
CA TYR A 744 3.33 -12.93 22.87
C TYR A 744 1.95 -12.62 23.44
N THR A 745 0.98 -13.48 23.14
CA THR A 745 -0.38 -13.31 23.62
C THR A 745 -0.44 -13.50 25.14
N ARG A 746 0.29 -14.49 25.67
CA ARG A 746 0.48 -14.66 27.12
C ARG A 746 1.00 -13.37 27.76
N ASP A 747 2.09 -12.81 27.22
CA ASP A 747 2.74 -11.61 27.77
C ASP A 747 1.81 -10.39 27.76
N LYS A 748 1.02 -10.20 26.71
CA LYS A 748 0.08 -9.06 26.62
C LYS A 748 -1.11 -9.21 27.55
N VAL A 749 -1.66 -10.41 27.71
CA VAL A 749 -2.72 -10.66 28.69
C VAL A 749 -2.19 -10.36 30.10
N LEU A 750 -1.03 -10.89 30.46
CA LEU A 750 -0.39 -10.61 31.76
C LEU A 750 -0.05 -9.12 31.94
N LYS A 751 0.24 -8.37 30.87
CA LYS A 751 0.49 -6.93 30.96
C LYS A 751 -0.77 -6.13 31.30
N PHE A 752 -1.92 -6.49 30.74
CA PHE A 752 -3.18 -5.77 30.98
C PHE A 752 -3.89 -6.20 32.26
N VAL A 753 -3.77 -7.48 32.61
CA VAL A 753 -4.42 -8.15 33.74
C VAL A 753 -3.39 -9.10 34.36
N PRO A 754 -2.54 -8.63 35.30
CA PRO A 754 -1.40 -9.39 35.79
C PRO A 754 -1.76 -10.63 36.60
N ASP A 755 -2.93 -10.63 37.24
CA ASP A 755 -3.37 -11.69 38.13
C ASP A 755 -4.69 -12.32 37.67
N TRP A 756 -4.85 -13.60 38.03
CA TRP A 756 -6.02 -14.41 37.67
C TRP A 756 -7.33 -13.82 38.21
N GLU A 757 -7.31 -13.25 39.42
CA GLU A 757 -8.52 -12.73 40.06
C GLU A 757 -9.00 -11.44 39.38
N ASP A 758 -8.07 -10.57 38.95
CA ASP A 758 -8.37 -9.38 38.16
C ASP A 758 -8.88 -9.75 36.77
N PHE A 759 -8.29 -10.75 36.09
CA PHE A 759 -8.82 -11.25 34.83
C PHE A 759 -10.26 -11.77 35.00
N ARG A 760 -10.50 -12.60 36.03
CA ARG A 760 -11.82 -13.16 36.31
C ARG A 760 -12.85 -12.08 36.60
N THR A 761 -12.54 -11.13 37.48
CA THR A 761 -13.46 -10.03 37.83
C THR A 761 -13.68 -9.06 36.66
N ALA A 762 -12.65 -8.80 35.85
CA ALA A 762 -12.77 -8.01 34.63
C ALA A 762 -13.66 -8.72 33.59
N TRP A 763 -13.60 -10.04 33.48
CA TRP A 763 -14.42 -10.81 32.53
C TRP A 763 -15.88 -10.95 32.96
N GLN A 764 -16.14 -10.98 34.26
CA GLN A 764 -17.49 -11.00 34.84
C GLN A 764 -18.25 -9.68 34.64
N ASP A 765 -17.54 -8.55 34.59
CA ASP A 765 -18.13 -7.24 34.33
C ASP A 765 -18.19 -6.95 32.81
N PRO A 766 -19.38 -6.74 32.21
CA PRO A 766 -19.50 -6.52 30.77
C PRO A 766 -18.71 -5.31 30.23
N GLN A 767 -18.60 -4.22 31.00
CA GLN A 767 -17.89 -3.02 30.57
C GLN A 767 -16.38 -3.22 30.64
N ARG A 768 -15.87 -3.79 31.75
CA ARG A 768 -14.45 -4.10 31.89
C ARG A 768 -13.99 -5.14 30.87
N ARG A 769 -14.79 -6.19 30.64
CA ARG A 769 -14.53 -7.19 29.60
C ARG A 769 -14.44 -6.57 28.22
N GLN A 770 -15.37 -5.69 27.87
CA GLN A 770 -15.35 -5.00 26.57
C GLN A 770 -14.10 -4.12 26.43
N SER A 771 -13.67 -3.45 27.50
CA SER A 771 -12.43 -2.67 27.55
C SER A 771 -11.20 -3.57 27.37
N LEU A 772 -11.14 -4.70 28.06
CA LEU A 772 -10.02 -5.65 27.98
C LEU A 772 -9.90 -6.26 26.58
N ILE A 773 -11.01 -6.72 26.00
CA ILE A 773 -11.03 -7.24 24.63
C ILE A 773 -10.56 -6.17 23.64
N LYS A 774 -10.99 -4.91 23.83
CA LYS A 774 -10.53 -3.79 22.99
C LYS A 774 -9.02 -3.54 23.14
N GLN A 775 -8.47 -3.58 24.35
CA GLN A 775 -7.03 -3.41 24.60
C GLN A 775 -6.19 -4.55 23.99
N LEU A 776 -6.65 -5.79 24.14
CA LEU A 776 -6.04 -6.96 23.52
C LEU A 776 -6.09 -6.86 21.99
N THR A 777 -7.23 -6.46 21.43
CA THR A 777 -7.40 -6.22 19.99
C THR A 777 -6.46 -5.13 19.47
N CYS A 778 -6.34 -4.00 20.20
CA CYS A 778 -5.37 -2.95 19.86
C CYS A 778 -3.92 -3.41 19.92
N SER A 779 -3.66 -4.53 20.61
CA SER A 779 -2.35 -5.19 20.68
C SER A 779 -2.26 -6.41 19.77
N SER A 780 -3.13 -6.55 18.77
CA SER A 780 -3.15 -7.70 17.84
C SER A 780 -3.34 -9.08 18.52
N VAL A 781 -3.93 -9.12 19.71
CA VAL A 781 -4.34 -10.36 20.38
C VAL A 781 -5.80 -10.65 20.03
N TYR A 782 -6.02 -11.76 19.33
CA TYR A 782 -7.32 -12.19 18.85
C TYR A 782 -7.66 -13.59 19.40
N PRO A 783 -8.57 -13.71 20.38
CA PRO A 783 -8.92 -15.00 20.98
C PRO A 783 -9.44 -16.05 19.99
N ASP A 784 -10.11 -15.61 18.92
CA ASP A 784 -10.58 -16.48 17.83
C ASP A 784 -9.42 -17.01 16.96
N VAL A 785 -8.37 -16.21 16.76
CA VAL A 785 -7.14 -16.66 16.10
C VAL A 785 -6.40 -17.65 16.99
N LEU A 786 -6.32 -17.40 18.30
CA LEU A 786 -5.74 -18.36 19.25
C LEU A 786 -6.47 -19.71 19.22
N ALA A 787 -7.80 -19.70 19.15
CA ALA A 787 -8.61 -20.91 19.04
C ALA A 787 -8.27 -21.72 17.77
N GLU A 788 -8.03 -21.03 16.64
CA GLU A 788 -7.62 -21.69 15.38
C GLU A 788 -6.17 -22.18 15.43
N VAL A 789 -5.28 -21.40 16.07
CA VAL A 789 -3.85 -21.68 16.24
C VAL A 789 -3.62 -22.90 17.15
N LEU A 790 -4.40 -23.03 18.22
CA LEU A 790 -4.29 -24.13 19.20
C LEU A 790 -5.14 -25.36 18.81
N ASP A 791 -5.89 -25.30 17.70
CA ASP A 791 -6.90 -26.29 17.29
C ASP A 791 -8.04 -26.52 18.31
N GLU A 792 -8.36 -25.48 19.09
CA GLU A 792 -9.31 -25.51 20.21
C GLU A 792 -10.56 -24.64 19.92
N LYS A 793 -11.24 -24.91 18.79
CA LYS A 793 -12.36 -24.08 18.28
C LYS A 793 -13.63 -24.12 19.16
N ASP A 794 -13.75 -25.15 19.98
CA ASP A 794 -14.90 -25.39 20.86
C ASP A 794 -14.72 -24.78 22.26
N VAL A 795 -13.57 -24.18 22.53
CA VAL A 795 -13.24 -23.51 23.79
C VAL A 795 -13.75 -22.06 23.77
N ASP A 796 -14.17 -21.54 24.92
CA ASP A 796 -14.57 -20.13 25.06
C ASP A 796 -13.36 -19.20 25.09
N GLU A 797 -13.54 -17.95 24.67
CA GLU A 797 -12.47 -16.93 24.70
C GLU A 797 -11.92 -16.73 26.13
N PHE A 798 -12.77 -16.85 27.15
CA PHE A 798 -12.35 -16.82 28.56
C PHE A 798 -11.36 -17.93 28.90
N ASP A 799 -11.72 -19.17 28.54
CA ASP A 799 -10.96 -20.37 28.85
C ASP A 799 -9.61 -20.38 28.12
N LEU A 800 -9.61 -20.01 26.84
CA LEU A 800 -8.37 -19.90 26.04
C LEU A 800 -7.37 -18.92 26.63
N LEU A 801 -7.82 -17.71 26.98
CA LEU A 801 -6.95 -16.68 27.56
C LEU A 801 -6.51 -17.08 28.97
N SER A 802 -7.40 -17.69 29.76
CA SER A 802 -7.07 -18.12 31.12
C SER A 802 -6.05 -19.26 31.16
N HIS A 803 -6.18 -20.22 30.24
CA HIS A 803 -5.24 -21.32 30.07
C HIS A 803 -3.87 -20.79 29.65
N LEU A 804 -3.86 -19.89 28.68
CA LEU A 804 -2.64 -19.34 28.12
C LEU A 804 -1.86 -18.48 29.12
N ALA A 805 -2.55 -17.61 29.84
CA ALA A 805 -1.94 -16.62 30.73
C ALA A 805 -1.67 -17.15 32.15
N TYR A 806 -2.54 -18.00 32.69
CA TYR A 806 -2.50 -18.41 34.10
C TYR A 806 -2.46 -19.94 34.30
N GLY A 807 -2.35 -20.73 33.22
CA GLY A 807 -2.27 -22.19 33.31
C GLY A 807 -3.55 -22.86 33.80
N GLN A 808 -4.72 -22.21 33.65
CA GLN A 808 -6.00 -22.81 34.02
C GLN A 808 -6.35 -23.99 33.08
N PRO A 809 -7.08 -25.01 33.54
CA PRO A 809 -7.55 -26.09 32.67
C PRO A 809 -8.44 -25.57 31.55
N LEU A 810 -8.25 -26.05 30.31
CA LEU A 810 -9.17 -25.75 29.21
C LEU A 810 -10.53 -26.39 29.49
N CYS A 811 -11.59 -25.60 29.35
CA CYS A 811 -12.97 -26.04 29.46
C CYS A 811 -13.71 -25.64 28.18
N ASN A 812 -14.27 -26.61 27.47
CA ASN A 812 -15.02 -26.27 26.25
C ASN A 812 -16.37 -25.63 26.60
N ARG A 813 -16.99 -24.95 25.63
CA ARG A 813 -18.27 -24.22 25.86
C ARG A 813 -19.38 -25.13 26.37
N HIS A 814 -19.40 -26.40 25.94
CA HIS A 814 -20.38 -27.39 26.39
C HIS A 814 -20.19 -27.78 27.86
N GLU A 815 -18.95 -28.04 28.27
CA GLU A 815 -18.58 -28.34 29.65
C GLU A 815 -18.89 -27.17 30.58
N ARG A 816 -18.57 -25.94 30.16
CA ARG A 816 -18.88 -24.72 30.91
C ARG A 816 -20.38 -24.55 31.10
N ALA A 817 -21.17 -24.75 30.04
CA ALA A 817 -22.62 -24.70 30.12
C ALA A 817 -23.21 -25.79 31.02
N LYS A 818 -22.68 -27.02 30.96
CA LYS A 818 -23.10 -28.13 31.84
C LYS A 818 -22.74 -27.87 33.31
N GLY A 819 -21.55 -27.34 33.56
CA GLY A 819 -21.09 -26.92 34.89
C GLY A 819 -21.99 -25.83 35.47
N PHE A 820 -22.33 -24.83 34.66
CA PHE A 820 -23.29 -23.77 35.03
C PHE A 820 -24.65 -24.34 35.43
N ARG A 821 -25.25 -25.24 34.62
CA ARG A 821 -26.56 -25.85 34.94
C ARG A 821 -26.55 -26.59 36.28
N SER A 822 -25.45 -27.26 36.58
CA SER A 822 -25.31 -28.08 37.79
C SER A 822 -25.10 -27.20 39.03
N ARG A 823 -24.23 -26.18 38.93
CA ARG A 823 -23.91 -25.26 40.03
C ARG A 823 -25.05 -24.30 40.34
N GLU A 824 -25.64 -23.70 39.32
CA GLU A 824 -26.64 -22.63 39.44
C GLU A 824 -28.08 -23.18 39.39
N TYR A 825 -28.27 -24.46 39.67
CA TYR A 825 -29.58 -25.11 39.64
C TYR A 825 -30.60 -24.39 40.55
N SER A 826 -30.20 -24.02 41.76
CA SER A 826 -31.06 -23.30 42.71
C SER A 826 -31.48 -21.91 42.20
N TRP A 827 -30.57 -21.19 41.53
CA TRP A 827 -30.88 -19.90 40.91
C TRP A 827 -31.83 -20.07 39.73
N LEU A 828 -31.61 -21.05 38.86
CA LEU A 828 -32.50 -21.36 37.74
C LEU A 828 -33.92 -21.75 38.22
N GLN A 829 -34.03 -22.48 39.34
CA GLN A 829 -35.32 -22.84 39.95
C GLN A 829 -36.02 -21.66 40.65
N SER A 830 -35.29 -20.60 41.02
CA SER A 830 -35.89 -19.39 41.60
C SER A 830 -36.62 -18.52 40.55
N LEU A 831 -36.37 -18.77 39.27
CA LEU A 831 -37.00 -18.06 38.15
C LEU A 831 -38.35 -18.67 37.79
N SER A 832 -39.20 -17.90 37.13
CA SER A 832 -40.45 -18.45 36.58
C SER A 832 -40.14 -19.52 35.52
N PRO A 833 -41.00 -20.54 35.34
CA PRO A 833 -40.79 -21.58 34.31
C PRO A 833 -40.57 -21.01 32.91
N GLN A 834 -41.24 -19.90 32.60
CA GLN A 834 -41.15 -19.19 31.32
C GLN A 834 -39.82 -18.43 31.16
N ALA A 835 -39.28 -17.85 32.24
CA ALA A 835 -37.98 -17.18 32.23
C ALA A 835 -36.83 -18.21 32.17
N GLN A 836 -36.98 -19.32 32.88
CA GLN A 836 -36.03 -20.44 32.86
C GLN A 836 -35.88 -21.02 31.44
N GLU A 837 -36.99 -21.21 30.72
CA GLU A 837 -36.99 -21.67 29.32
C GLU A 837 -36.12 -20.78 28.42
N VAL A 838 -36.24 -19.46 28.56
CA VAL A 838 -35.44 -18.50 27.77
C VAL A 838 -33.96 -18.60 28.11
N LEU A 839 -33.58 -18.65 29.39
CA LEU A 839 -32.18 -18.72 29.79
C LEU A 839 -31.52 -20.03 29.39
N LEU A 840 -32.24 -21.16 29.46
CA LEU A 840 -31.75 -22.45 28.98
C LEU A 840 -31.55 -22.47 27.46
N ALA A 841 -32.47 -21.85 26.71
CA ALA A 841 -32.30 -21.68 25.26
C ALA A 841 -31.11 -20.78 24.91
N LEU A 842 -30.87 -19.72 25.70
CA LEU A 842 -29.70 -18.85 25.52
C LEU A 842 -28.39 -19.59 25.83
N LEU A 843 -28.41 -20.43 26.86
CA LEU A 843 -27.26 -21.27 27.22
C LEU A 843 -26.94 -22.28 26.10
N GLN A 844 -27.95 -22.84 25.43
CA GLN A 844 -27.73 -23.67 24.24
C GLN A 844 -27.14 -22.88 23.07
N LYS A 845 -27.52 -21.61 22.87
CA LYS A 845 -26.88 -20.76 21.86
C LYS A 845 -25.44 -20.43 22.22
N TYR A 846 -25.17 -20.21 23.50
CA TYR A 846 -23.81 -20.04 24.01
C TYR A 846 -22.92 -21.26 23.69
N GLU A 847 -23.42 -22.49 23.85
CA GLU A 847 -22.64 -23.70 23.49
C GLU A 847 -22.18 -23.68 22.02
N LEU A 848 -23.00 -23.15 21.11
CA LEU A 848 -22.72 -23.11 19.67
C LEU A 848 -21.81 -21.95 19.22
N GLY A 849 -21.90 -20.79 19.87
CA GLY A 849 -21.27 -19.56 19.37
C GLY A 849 -20.61 -18.68 20.43
N GLY A 850 -20.46 -19.20 21.65
CA GLY A 850 -19.83 -18.52 22.77
C GLY A 850 -20.58 -17.29 23.25
N LEU A 851 -19.87 -16.47 24.03
CA LEU A 851 -20.41 -15.30 24.71
C LEU A 851 -21.12 -14.29 23.79
N LYS A 852 -20.67 -14.17 22.54
CA LYS A 852 -21.24 -13.25 21.55
C LYS A 852 -22.74 -13.51 21.31
N GLN A 853 -23.18 -14.76 21.43
CA GLN A 853 -24.59 -15.15 21.31
C GLN A 853 -25.46 -14.63 22.47
N LEU A 854 -24.88 -14.42 23.65
CA LEU A 854 -25.58 -13.89 24.82
C LEU A 854 -25.68 -12.36 24.79
N THR A 855 -24.81 -11.69 24.04
CA THR A 855 -24.75 -10.23 23.94
C THR A 855 -25.41 -9.66 22.69
N ASP A 856 -25.59 -10.45 21.62
CA ASP A 856 -26.20 -9.99 20.36
C ASP A 856 -27.74 -9.91 20.49
N PRO A 857 -28.35 -8.71 20.37
CA PRO A 857 -29.81 -8.57 20.39
C PRO A 857 -30.53 -9.35 19.28
N ASN A 858 -29.86 -9.65 18.17
CA ASN A 858 -30.44 -10.40 17.06
C ASN A 858 -30.66 -11.87 17.38
N ILE A 859 -30.08 -12.40 18.47
CA ILE A 859 -30.29 -13.78 18.89
C ILE A 859 -31.77 -14.10 19.11
N PHE A 860 -32.56 -13.11 19.53
CA PHE A 860 -33.98 -13.29 19.76
C PHE A 860 -34.81 -13.44 18.48
N ARG A 861 -34.21 -13.24 17.29
CA ARG A 861 -34.87 -13.43 15.98
C ARG A 861 -34.71 -14.85 15.42
N VAL A 862 -33.90 -15.70 16.06
CA VAL A 862 -33.67 -17.09 15.64
C VAL A 862 -34.44 -18.08 16.52
N SER A 863 -34.66 -19.31 16.04
CA SER A 863 -35.32 -20.38 16.81
C SER A 863 -34.46 -20.77 18.02
N PRO A 864 -35.05 -21.00 19.22
CA PRO A 864 -36.49 -21.05 19.50
C PRO A 864 -37.12 -19.68 19.86
N PHE A 865 -36.34 -18.61 20.03
CA PHE A 865 -36.86 -17.29 20.44
C PHE A 865 -37.84 -16.67 19.45
N ARG A 866 -37.69 -16.97 18.15
CA ARG A 866 -38.66 -16.59 17.13
C ARG A 866 -40.06 -17.14 17.44
N GLU A 867 -40.16 -18.41 17.80
CA GLU A 867 -41.41 -19.07 18.21
C GLU A 867 -41.91 -18.54 19.56
N MET A 868 -41.00 -18.05 20.40
CA MET A 868 -41.34 -17.35 21.63
C MET A 868 -41.89 -15.93 21.39
N GLY A 869 -42.00 -15.45 20.15
CA GLY A 869 -42.50 -14.09 19.83
C GLY A 869 -41.39 -13.03 19.80
N GLU A 870 -40.16 -13.46 19.49
CA GLU A 870 -38.96 -12.65 19.39
C GLU A 870 -38.70 -11.82 20.67
N VAL A 871 -38.08 -10.65 20.55
CA VAL A 871 -37.73 -9.77 21.69
C VAL A 871 -38.96 -9.45 22.53
N ARG A 872 -40.11 -9.14 21.91
CA ARG A 872 -41.33 -8.75 22.64
C ARG A 872 -41.90 -9.92 23.44
N GLY A 873 -41.93 -11.11 22.85
CA GLY A 873 -42.43 -12.31 23.49
C GLY A 873 -41.48 -12.85 24.56
N VAL A 874 -40.17 -12.68 24.39
CA VAL A 874 -39.17 -12.97 25.42
C VAL A 874 -39.32 -12.02 26.60
N VAL A 875 -39.45 -10.71 26.38
CA VAL A 875 -39.67 -9.72 27.47
C VAL A 875 -40.95 -10.02 28.26
N ARG A 876 -42.03 -10.49 27.62
CA ARG A 876 -43.26 -10.91 28.33
C ARG A 876 -43.03 -12.07 29.29
N ARG A 877 -42.13 -13.01 28.96
CA ARG A 877 -41.75 -14.13 29.83
C ARG A 877 -40.97 -13.70 31.08
N PHE A 878 -40.44 -12.47 31.08
CA PHE A 878 -39.84 -11.79 32.23
C PHE A 878 -40.76 -10.68 32.78
N GLY A 879 -42.07 -10.94 32.86
CA GLY A 879 -43.04 -10.01 33.46
C GLY A 879 -43.31 -8.74 32.66
N GLY A 880 -42.89 -8.67 31.39
CA GLY A 880 -43.17 -7.56 30.48
C GLY A 880 -42.25 -6.35 30.64
N GLN A 881 -41.25 -6.41 31.54
CA GLN A 881 -40.30 -5.32 31.78
C GLN A 881 -38.93 -5.64 31.16
N PRO A 882 -38.45 -4.88 30.16
CA PRO A 882 -37.14 -5.13 29.52
C PRO A 882 -35.96 -5.12 30.51
N GLN A 883 -36.07 -4.36 31.59
CA GLN A 883 -35.05 -4.28 32.63
C GLN A 883 -34.86 -5.60 33.39
N GLN A 884 -35.92 -6.40 33.56
CA GLN A 884 -35.82 -7.69 34.24
C GLN A 884 -35.05 -8.72 33.39
N LEU A 885 -35.31 -8.73 32.08
CA LEU A 885 -34.52 -9.53 31.13
C LEU A 885 -33.05 -9.11 31.16
N ARG A 886 -32.76 -7.80 31.09
CA ARG A 886 -31.37 -7.31 31.13
C ARG A 886 -30.65 -7.73 32.42
N ARG A 887 -31.30 -7.57 33.58
CA ARG A 887 -30.74 -8.02 34.87
C ARG A 887 -30.49 -9.53 34.91
N ALA A 888 -31.40 -10.34 34.37
CA ALA A 888 -31.23 -11.79 34.31
C ALA A 888 -30.09 -12.20 33.38
N LEU A 889 -29.90 -11.51 32.25
CA LEU A 889 -28.79 -11.73 31.32
C LEU A 889 -27.44 -11.34 31.93
N ASP A 890 -27.37 -10.18 32.58
CA ASP A 890 -26.16 -9.71 33.26
C ASP A 890 -25.76 -10.68 34.38
N GLU A 891 -26.74 -11.17 35.15
CA GLU A 891 -26.52 -12.14 36.22
C GLU A 891 -26.14 -13.52 35.67
N MET A 892 -26.74 -13.97 34.56
CA MET A 892 -26.36 -15.20 33.87
C MET A 892 -24.90 -15.14 33.42
N GLN A 893 -24.48 -14.04 32.78
CA GLN A 893 -23.10 -13.85 32.33
C GLN A 893 -22.11 -13.84 33.49
N ARG A 894 -22.44 -13.14 34.58
CA ARG A 894 -21.60 -13.12 35.79
C ARG A 894 -21.43 -14.53 36.36
N ARG A 895 -22.53 -15.28 36.49
CA ARG A 895 -22.53 -16.65 37.02
C ARG A 895 -21.85 -17.66 36.09
N LEU A 896 -21.85 -17.45 34.78
CA LEU A 896 -21.19 -18.31 33.79
C LEU A 896 -19.67 -18.37 33.98
N TYR A 897 -19.07 -17.26 34.45
CA TYR A 897 -17.63 -17.09 34.66
C TYR A 897 -17.25 -16.95 36.15
N ALA A 898 -18.12 -17.41 37.05
CA ALA A 898 -17.87 -17.38 38.50
C ALA A 898 -16.88 -18.47 38.98
N SER A 899 -16.65 -19.50 38.15
CA SER A 899 -15.76 -20.63 38.42
C SER A 899 -14.66 -20.74 37.40
#